data_AF-A0A9Q0CZD7-F1
#
_entry.id   AF-A0A9Q0CZD7-F1
#
_cell.length_a   1.000
_cell.length_b   1.000
_cell.length_c   1.000
_cell.angle_alpha   90.00
_cell.angle_beta   90.00
_cell.angle_gamma   90.00
#
_symmetry.space_group_name_H-M   'P 1'
#
loop_
_entity.id
_entity.type
_entity.pdbx_description
1 polymer ?
#
loop_
_entity_poly.entity_id
_entity_poly.type
_entity_poly.pdbx_seq_one_letter_code
_entity_poly.pdbx_strand_id
1 'polypeptide(L)'
;MPPLCCIGDFNAIPTLSDKFGGSQKLNTNNKAFRDLLSQTNLIDLGFKGPAYTWSSNLNTSKPIHQRLDRVIVTTTWSGLYPEAFVNHLPRIFSDHTPIILNTDKKLVHAKNFRVEHWWLHYDSFRKECAELWDRDLNVAWEVKYKKLVRGIKAWRRKITSPKDKLRQIEEKILEVQSLPPPLQNLKEEISLRQEYEEVHAQLLTYWQQRSRVQWATMGDRCSAFFHQAATIRRRRNLITTLLKDDGTWTSNESEVRNLLVTYFKNLYCTARQHSGTVGIPDHIKSQFTKLNVAARTKIGLVPDSEEIRATLWEMGQDRSPGPDGLTVRFLREMWPVLGPDIVNKVRHAFRLGYMPNEWSRVFIVLIPKIDHPQKPTHYRPISVCSVLYRLTMKLVAKRFALHMPSLISTSQTAFLKDRNIHENVILLREVLNCFHSENCPSSAFALKLDLFKAFDTVQWNFIKEILLAINTPPNITNLIYSAMSTSKFSVKLNGVAEGGFFTASRGLKQGCPMSPYLFILATEVLSKLFNEAVQSSQIHGFKVKPNADPITHALYADDLVIFGITQQQEVRTMRGILDTFTSMSGLRENPEKSVIWFSKRATSRDKRGVLSIFPVEYAPRTTTYLGCPISKAGYYTRDFINLKEQILNKLAGWKLHTLSFAGRTELIRSVLQSMPMHVMATQLLPKKVLNDLSSIFKKFLWGKIGHNRYLALVGWEKICTTFQQGGLNIRNLHTLNISWVMKTLYNFLAGNKTTWAKVCGAKYCEGKGFWEGNYQRGNSDLWKAFHKIKHCIKADLLWIIGSGSKIPTIGQPWYPNWEIDIQRAPQATDLSVRDLFDFQLNQWRIQNLTQIFHPNSVHQIQSLKPTPTQDLTVPDRLVWKPSKNGLFSLKLAYQFLANQS
;
A
#
# COMPACT_ATOMS: atom_id res chain seq x y z
N MET A 1 -48.95 8.87 18.95
CA MET A 1 -47.53 9.21 19.12
C MET A 1 -46.70 8.60 17.99
N PRO A 2 -45.63 9.28 17.51
CA PRO A 2 -44.69 8.68 16.57
C PRO A 2 -44.05 7.40 17.17
N PRO A 3 -43.59 6.45 16.35
CA PRO A 3 -42.92 5.25 16.85
C PRO A 3 -41.64 5.63 17.60
N LEU A 4 -41.63 5.45 18.92
CA LEU A 4 -40.54 5.83 19.82
C LEU A 4 -40.00 4.59 20.55
N CYS A 5 -38.67 4.50 20.63
CA CYS A 5 -37.94 3.47 21.38
C CYS A 5 -36.84 4.13 22.21
N CYS A 6 -36.90 3.96 23.52
CA CYS A 6 -35.92 4.45 24.47
C CYS A 6 -35.19 3.25 25.10
N ILE A 7 -33.86 3.26 25.04
CA ILE A 7 -33.00 2.17 25.54
C ILE A 7 -31.85 2.76 26.36
N GLY A 8 -31.61 2.21 27.55
CA GLY A 8 -30.47 2.62 28.38
C GLY A 8 -30.70 2.43 29.88
N ASP A 9 -29.81 3.05 30.65
CA ASP A 9 -29.83 3.09 32.12
C ASP A 9 -30.71 4.25 32.62
N PHE A 10 -31.74 3.92 33.40
CA PHE A 10 -32.67 4.89 33.97
C PHE A 10 -32.36 5.26 35.43
N ASN A 11 -31.37 4.63 36.07
CA ASN A 11 -30.99 4.85 37.47
C ASN A 11 -32.15 4.79 38.48
N ALA A 12 -33.25 4.14 38.11
CA ALA A 12 -34.47 4.03 38.90
C ALA A 12 -35.13 2.67 38.67
N ILE A 13 -35.77 2.14 39.71
CA ILE A 13 -36.49 0.87 39.67
C ILE A 13 -37.99 1.10 39.87
N PRO A 14 -38.86 0.63 38.97
CA PRO A 14 -40.30 0.80 39.11
C PRO A 14 -40.89 -0.08 40.20
N THR A 15 -40.23 -1.18 40.62
CA THR A 15 -40.74 -2.11 41.65
C THR A 15 -39.62 -2.63 42.56
N LEU A 16 -39.94 -3.13 43.75
CA LEU A 16 -38.94 -3.72 44.67
C LEU A 16 -38.40 -5.08 44.18
N SER A 17 -39.14 -5.79 43.33
CA SER A 17 -38.67 -7.04 42.70
C SER A 17 -37.47 -6.82 41.77
N ASP A 18 -37.25 -5.58 41.33
CA ASP A 18 -36.09 -5.18 40.52
C ASP A 18 -34.81 -4.93 41.37
N LYS A 19 -34.80 -5.31 42.66
CA LYS A 19 -33.66 -5.14 43.58
C LYS A 19 -33.44 -6.38 44.46
N PHE A 20 -32.17 -6.70 44.72
CA PHE A 20 -31.74 -7.74 45.66
C PHE A 20 -30.63 -7.21 46.57
N GLY A 21 -30.77 -7.38 47.89
CA GLY A 21 -29.85 -6.83 48.90
C GLY A 21 -30.05 -5.33 49.20
N GLY A 22 -29.52 -4.87 50.34
CA GLY A 22 -29.64 -3.47 50.79
C GLY A 22 -31.04 -3.08 51.31
N SER A 23 -31.35 -1.76 51.31
CA SER A 23 -32.61 -1.21 51.85
C SER A 23 -33.86 -1.59 51.03
N GLN A 24 -34.94 -1.98 51.72
CA GLN A 24 -36.23 -2.46 51.18
C GLN A 24 -37.27 -1.34 50.91
N LYS A 25 -36.85 -0.07 50.79
CA LYS A 25 -37.75 1.08 50.51
C LYS A 25 -37.49 1.67 49.11
N LEU A 26 -38.55 2.04 48.39
CA LEU A 26 -38.46 2.79 47.13
C LEU A 26 -38.30 4.29 47.42
N ASN A 27 -37.45 4.99 46.66
CA ASN A 27 -37.21 6.42 46.82
C ASN A 27 -38.09 7.28 45.89
N THR A 28 -38.02 8.61 46.02
CA THR A 28 -38.80 9.56 45.21
C THR A 28 -38.53 9.43 43.70
N ASN A 29 -37.28 9.11 43.31
CA ASN A 29 -36.90 8.93 41.90
C ASN A 29 -37.58 7.70 41.27
N ASN A 30 -37.74 6.61 42.03
CA ASN A 30 -38.47 5.42 41.59
C ASN A 30 -39.95 5.71 41.33
N LYS A 31 -40.57 6.58 42.14
CA LYS A 31 -41.97 7.02 41.96
C LYS A 31 -42.12 7.86 40.70
N ALA A 32 -41.25 8.85 40.50
CA ALA A 32 -41.24 9.69 39.30
C ALA A 32 -41.05 8.89 38.00
N PHE A 33 -40.21 7.86 38.00
CA PHE A 33 -40.03 6.98 36.84
C PHE A 33 -41.28 6.16 36.53
N ARG A 34 -42.02 5.70 37.55
CA ARG A 34 -43.29 4.98 37.37
C ARG A 34 -44.37 5.89 36.78
N ASP A 35 -44.46 7.14 37.25
CA ASP A 35 -45.41 8.14 36.75
C ASP A 35 -45.10 8.54 35.29
N LEU A 36 -43.82 8.57 34.91
CA LEU A 36 -43.42 8.81 33.51
C LEU A 36 -43.93 7.71 32.57
N LEU A 37 -43.78 6.44 32.94
CA LEU A 37 -44.23 5.31 32.13
C LEU A 37 -45.75 5.32 31.92
N SER A 38 -46.51 5.67 32.97
CA SER A 38 -47.98 5.73 32.91
C SER A 38 -48.49 6.91 32.07
N GLN A 39 -47.89 8.10 32.20
CA GLN A 39 -48.33 9.30 31.47
C GLN A 39 -47.99 9.26 29.98
N THR A 40 -46.96 8.50 29.58
CA THR A 40 -46.45 8.49 28.20
C THR A 40 -46.86 7.27 27.38
N ASN A 41 -47.61 6.33 27.97
CA ASN A 41 -47.97 5.03 27.35
C ASN A 41 -46.75 4.27 26.81
N LEU A 42 -45.60 4.40 27.48
CA LEU A 42 -44.39 3.66 27.17
C LEU A 42 -44.43 2.30 27.86
N ILE A 43 -44.22 1.25 27.09
CA ILE A 43 -44.29 -0.14 27.54
C ILE A 43 -42.86 -0.67 27.64
N ASP A 44 -42.50 -1.26 28.78
CA ASP A 44 -41.27 -2.05 28.91
C ASP A 44 -41.39 -3.30 28.04
N LEU A 45 -40.48 -3.45 27.07
CA LEU A 45 -40.44 -4.56 26.12
C LEU A 45 -40.13 -5.92 26.79
N GLY A 46 -39.88 -5.92 28.09
CA GLY A 46 -39.46 -7.08 28.85
C GLY A 46 -38.01 -7.41 28.57
N PHE A 47 -37.57 -8.58 29.04
CA PHE A 47 -36.20 -9.04 28.86
C PHE A 47 -36.10 -10.57 28.89
N LYS A 48 -35.01 -11.07 28.32
CA LYS A 48 -34.55 -12.46 28.44
C LYS A 48 -33.13 -12.45 29.00
N GLY A 49 -32.86 -13.19 30.08
CA GLY A 49 -31.56 -13.21 30.77
C GLY A 49 -31.66 -12.82 32.26
N PRO A 50 -30.56 -12.44 32.93
CA PRO A 50 -30.52 -12.12 34.36
C PRO A 50 -31.50 -11.04 34.77
N ALA A 51 -32.12 -11.21 35.95
CA ALA A 51 -33.09 -10.26 36.46
C ALA A 51 -32.48 -8.87 36.77
N TYR A 52 -31.22 -8.83 37.19
CA TYR A 52 -30.55 -7.60 37.63
C TYR A 52 -29.44 -7.19 36.65
N THR A 53 -29.45 -5.92 36.26
CA THR A 53 -28.51 -5.36 35.29
C THR A 53 -27.32 -4.67 35.93
N TRP A 54 -27.29 -4.49 37.26
CA TRP A 54 -26.21 -3.83 38.01
C TRP A 54 -25.82 -4.60 39.29
N SER A 55 -24.57 -4.48 39.75
CA SER A 55 -24.07 -5.04 41.02
C SER A 55 -23.03 -4.19 41.76
N SER A 56 -23.13 -4.08 43.10
CA SER A 56 -22.31 -3.19 43.95
C SER A 56 -20.90 -3.71 44.34
N ASN A 57 -20.19 -4.40 43.44
CA ASN A 57 -18.83 -5.01 43.59
C ASN A 57 -18.80 -6.50 44.00
N LEU A 58 -18.24 -7.33 43.11
CA LEU A 58 -18.25 -8.81 43.15
C LEU A 58 -17.29 -9.44 44.18
N ASN A 59 -16.35 -8.66 44.73
CA ASN A 59 -15.35 -9.15 45.70
C ASN A 59 -15.79 -9.00 47.17
N THR A 60 -17.09 -8.76 47.42
CA THR A 60 -17.63 -8.55 48.77
C THR A 60 -18.54 -9.69 49.18
N SER A 61 -18.64 -9.97 50.48
CA SER A 61 -19.45 -11.07 51.02
C SER A 61 -20.97 -10.81 50.97
N LYS A 62 -21.42 -9.58 50.63
CA LYS A 62 -22.85 -9.18 50.53
C LYS A 62 -23.10 -8.16 49.41
N PRO A 63 -23.09 -8.55 48.13
CA PRO A 63 -23.34 -7.63 47.02
C PRO A 63 -24.82 -7.22 46.90
N ILE A 64 -25.08 -5.97 46.47
CA ILE A 64 -26.41 -5.44 46.12
C ILE A 64 -26.58 -5.55 44.60
N HIS A 65 -27.77 -5.93 44.12
CA HIS A 65 -28.11 -6.03 42.69
C HIS A 65 -29.38 -5.25 42.34
N GLN A 66 -29.42 -4.59 41.18
CA GLN A 66 -30.58 -3.80 40.70
C GLN A 66 -30.81 -3.92 39.19
N ARG A 67 -32.04 -3.78 38.70
CA ARG A 67 -32.39 -3.70 37.26
C ARG A 67 -32.60 -2.25 36.82
N LEU A 68 -31.52 -1.61 36.39
CA LEU A 68 -31.48 -0.21 36.00
C LEU A 68 -31.58 0.00 34.48
N ASP A 69 -31.11 -0.97 33.68
CA ASP A 69 -31.04 -0.90 32.21
C ASP A 69 -32.30 -1.50 31.57
N ARG A 70 -32.99 -0.74 30.70
CA ARG A 70 -34.29 -1.14 30.09
C ARG A 70 -34.46 -0.70 28.64
N VAL A 71 -35.42 -1.33 27.95
CA VAL A 71 -35.96 -0.84 26.67
C VAL A 71 -37.45 -0.59 26.85
N ILE A 72 -37.88 0.64 26.63
CA ILE A 72 -39.28 1.06 26.69
C ILE A 72 -39.69 1.64 25.34
N VAL A 73 -40.87 1.25 24.83
CA VAL A 73 -41.34 1.59 23.48
C VAL A 73 -42.79 2.03 23.46
N THR A 74 -43.17 2.78 22.43
CA THR A 74 -44.59 3.02 22.14
C THR A 74 -45.22 1.83 21.42
N THR A 75 -46.53 1.69 21.57
CA THR A 75 -47.33 0.68 20.84
C THR A 75 -47.19 0.78 19.33
N THR A 76 -47.06 1.99 18.79
CA THR A 76 -46.83 2.24 17.35
C THR A 76 -45.47 1.73 16.88
N TRP A 77 -44.43 1.77 17.72
CA TRP A 77 -43.12 1.17 17.40
C TRP A 77 -43.19 -0.35 17.45
N SER A 78 -43.87 -0.91 18.46
CA SER A 78 -44.06 -2.36 18.60
C SER A 78 -44.83 -2.97 17.42
N GLY A 79 -45.73 -2.20 16.77
CA GLY A 79 -46.43 -2.64 15.56
C GLY A 79 -45.53 -2.76 14.31
N LEU A 80 -44.47 -1.97 14.22
CA LEU A 80 -43.50 -2.03 13.11
C LEU A 80 -42.49 -3.17 13.27
N TYR A 81 -42.21 -3.57 14.52
CA TYR A 81 -41.28 -4.65 14.87
C TYR A 81 -41.93 -5.62 15.87
N PRO A 82 -42.98 -6.36 15.46
CA PRO A 82 -43.77 -7.21 16.37
C PRO A 82 -42.97 -8.38 16.94
N GLU A 83 -41.87 -8.76 16.29
CA GLU A 83 -40.96 -9.84 16.72
C GLU A 83 -39.74 -9.30 17.50
N ALA A 84 -39.74 -8.02 17.88
CA ALA A 84 -38.63 -7.42 18.62
C ALA A 84 -38.58 -7.96 20.06
N PHE A 85 -37.38 -8.25 20.54
CA PHE A 85 -37.16 -8.66 21.92
C PHE A 85 -35.82 -8.15 22.45
N VAL A 86 -35.73 -8.09 23.78
CA VAL A 86 -34.57 -7.58 24.52
C VAL A 86 -33.87 -8.74 25.21
N ASN A 87 -32.54 -8.81 25.07
CA ASN A 87 -31.71 -9.76 25.81
C ASN A 87 -30.79 -9.02 26.78
N HIS A 88 -30.76 -9.47 28.04
CA HIS A 88 -29.71 -9.16 29.00
C HIS A 88 -28.56 -10.15 28.80
N LEU A 89 -27.38 -9.63 28.49
CA LEU A 89 -26.16 -10.41 28.32
C LEU A 89 -25.41 -10.58 29.65
N PRO A 90 -24.53 -11.59 29.79
CA PRO A 90 -23.79 -11.80 31.03
C PRO A 90 -22.91 -10.63 31.45
N ARG A 91 -22.77 -10.48 32.77
CA ARG A 91 -21.88 -9.50 33.39
C ARG A 91 -20.47 -10.09 33.48
N ILE A 92 -19.64 -9.84 32.45
CA ILE A 92 -18.30 -10.45 32.35
C ILE A 92 -17.21 -9.56 32.99
N PHE A 93 -17.10 -8.28 32.62
CA PHE A 93 -16.02 -7.38 33.08
C PHE A 93 -16.51 -6.04 33.65
N SER A 94 -17.82 -5.81 33.66
CA SER A 94 -18.46 -4.57 34.10
C SER A 94 -19.29 -4.83 35.36
N ASP A 95 -19.65 -3.78 36.10
CA ASP A 95 -20.68 -3.84 37.15
C ASP A 95 -22.10 -3.84 36.55
N HIS A 96 -22.25 -3.43 35.29
CA HIS A 96 -23.49 -3.53 34.50
C HIS A 96 -23.52 -4.71 33.51
N THR A 97 -24.72 -5.23 33.20
CA THR A 97 -25.00 -6.17 32.10
C THR A 97 -25.32 -5.41 30.80
N PRO A 98 -24.76 -5.79 29.64
CA PRO A 98 -25.19 -5.23 28.36
C PRO A 98 -26.63 -5.67 27.99
N ILE A 99 -27.43 -4.76 27.42
CA ILE A 99 -28.77 -5.08 26.88
C ILE A 99 -28.81 -4.94 25.35
N ILE A 100 -29.48 -5.87 24.64
CA ILE A 100 -29.59 -5.89 23.17
C ILE A 100 -31.04 -5.97 22.73
N LEU A 101 -31.47 -5.01 21.90
CA LEU A 101 -32.71 -5.03 21.14
C LEU A 101 -32.49 -5.63 19.74
N ASN A 102 -33.26 -6.64 19.34
CA ASN A 102 -33.12 -7.34 18.05
C ASN A 102 -34.36 -7.14 17.15
N THR A 103 -34.15 -6.88 15.86
CA THR A 103 -35.21 -6.59 14.86
C THR A 103 -35.01 -7.25 13.46
N ASP A 104 -34.04 -8.15 13.25
CA ASP A 104 -33.61 -8.60 11.90
C ASP A 104 -34.27 -9.91 11.36
N LYS A 105 -34.60 -9.94 10.04
CA LYS A 105 -34.79 -11.17 9.22
C LYS A 105 -33.53 -11.46 8.36
N LYS A 106 -33.05 -12.72 8.30
CA LYS A 106 -31.79 -13.10 7.62
C LYS A 106 -31.99 -13.79 6.26
N LEU A 107 -31.25 -13.33 5.24
CA LEU A 107 -31.01 -14.06 3.99
C LEU A 107 -29.69 -14.86 4.06
N VAL A 108 -29.72 -16.12 3.63
CA VAL A 108 -28.58 -17.05 3.62
C VAL A 108 -28.24 -17.43 2.18
N HIS A 109 -26.99 -17.20 1.76
CA HIS A 109 -26.45 -17.76 0.51
C HIS A 109 -25.34 -18.76 0.82
N ALA A 110 -25.26 -19.83 0.03
CA ALA A 110 -24.20 -20.83 0.09
C ALA A 110 -22.85 -20.23 -0.37
N LYS A 111 -21.77 -20.52 0.37
CA LYS A 111 -20.43 -19.95 0.14
C LYS A 111 -19.45 -21.00 -0.39
N ASN A 112 -18.50 -20.55 -1.22
CA ASN A 112 -17.38 -21.38 -1.67
C ASN A 112 -16.51 -21.86 -0.50
N PHE A 113 -15.92 -23.06 -0.64
CA PHE A 113 -15.01 -23.63 0.35
C PHE A 113 -13.77 -22.74 0.57
N ARG A 114 -13.40 -22.57 1.84
CA ARG A 114 -12.22 -21.83 2.27
C ARG A 114 -11.84 -22.23 3.68
N VAL A 115 -10.54 -22.41 3.94
CA VAL A 115 -10.03 -22.60 5.29
C VAL A 115 -10.21 -21.33 6.13
N GLU A 116 -10.90 -21.45 7.26
CA GLU A 116 -10.99 -20.38 8.26
C GLU A 116 -9.87 -20.52 9.28
N HIS A 117 -9.20 -19.41 9.58
CA HIS A 117 -7.97 -19.45 10.39
C HIS A 117 -8.21 -19.88 11.84
N TRP A 118 -9.43 -19.69 12.36
CA TRP A 118 -9.78 -20.12 13.70
C TRP A 118 -9.83 -21.66 13.83
N TRP A 119 -9.99 -22.41 12.72
CA TRP A 119 -9.90 -23.89 12.75
C TRP A 119 -8.52 -24.39 13.18
N LEU A 120 -7.47 -23.59 12.94
CA LEU A 120 -6.09 -23.91 13.30
C LEU A 120 -5.82 -23.87 14.81
N HIS A 121 -6.77 -23.39 15.61
CA HIS A 121 -6.70 -23.44 17.07
C HIS A 121 -7.07 -24.83 17.62
N TYR A 122 -7.63 -25.72 16.80
CA TYR A 122 -7.98 -27.08 17.22
C TYR A 122 -6.87 -28.06 16.83
N ASP A 123 -6.27 -28.74 17.80
CA ASP A 123 -5.31 -29.81 17.51
C ASP A 123 -5.95 -30.98 16.78
N SER A 124 -7.24 -31.26 17.04
CA SER A 124 -8.02 -32.26 16.31
C SER A 124 -8.10 -31.96 14.82
N PHE A 125 -8.18 -30.68 14.43
CA PHE A 125 -8.15 -30.28 13.01
C PHE A 125 -6.82 -30.63 12.35
N ARG A 126 -5.70 -30.39 13.06
CA ARG A 126 -4.34 -30.66 12.56
C ARG A 126 -4.11 -32.16 12.39
N LYS A 127 -4.51 -32.96 13.40
CA LYS A 127 -4.42 -34.44 13.35
C LYS A 127 -5.25 -35.02 12.21
N GLU A 128 -6.52 -34.63 12.09
CA GLU A 128 -7.41 -35.06 11.00
C GLU A 128 -6.80 -34.73 9.63
N CYS A 129 -6.27 -33.51 9.44
CA CYS A 129 -5.62 -33.15 8.17
C CYS A 129 -4.37 -34.00 7.90
N ALA A 130 -3.61 -34.38 8.93
CA ALA A 130 -2.41 -35.19 8.82
C ALA A 130 -2.72 -36.66 8.46
N GLU A 131 -3.82 -37.21 8.98
CA GLU A 131 -4.29 -38.57 8.69
C GLU A 131 -4.94 -38.67 7.30
N LEU A 132 -5.67 -37.63 6.88
CA LEU A 132 -6.32 -37.60 5.57
C LEU A 132 -5.33 -37.42 4.42
N TRP A 133 -4.17 -36.82 4.67
CA TRP A 133 -3.16 -36.58 3.65
C TRP A 133 -2.32 -37.83 3.40
N ASP A 134 -2.45 -38.37 2.19
CA ASP A 134 -1.61 -39.48 1.76
C ASP A 134 -0.16 -39.03 1.57
N ARG A 135 0.77 -39.73 2.23
CA ARG A 135 2.20 -39.41 2.19
C ARG A 135 2.92 -40.05 1.00
N ASP A 136 2.27 -40.97 0.27
CA ASP A 136 2.85 -41.55 -0.95
C ASP A 136 2.91 -40.49 -2.06
N LEU A 137 4.12 -40.08 -2.42
CA LEU A 137 4.38 -39.06 -3.43
C LEU A 137 3.94 -39.45 -4.85
N ASN A 138 3.69 -40.73 -5.11
CA ASN A 138 3.22 -41.21 -6.40
C ASN A 138 1.72 -40.95 -6.61
N VAL A 139 0.96 -40.76 -5.53
CA VAL A 139 -0.47 -40.44 -5.63
C VAL A 139 -0.63 -39.00 -6.11
N ALA A 140 -1.42 -38.83 -7.18
CA ALA A 140 -1.68 -37.51 -7.75
C ALA A 140 -2.28 -36.54 -6.70
N TRP A 141 -1.71 -35.35 -6.61
CA TRP A 141 -2.13 -34.29 -5.69
C TRP A 141 -3.63 -34.00 -5.74
N GLU A 142 -4.26 -34.08 -6.90
CA GLU A 142 -5.69 -33.83 -7.07
C GLU A 142 -6.52 -34.83 -6.26
N VAL A 143 -6.06 -36.07 -6.19
CA VAL A 143 -6.68 -37.14 -5.40
C VAL A 143 -6.51 -36.84 -3.91
N LYS A 144 -5.28 -36.55 -3.48
CA LYS A 144 -4.96 -36.18 -2.09
C LYS A 144 -5.75 -34.96 -1.61
N TYR A 145 -5.75 -33.90 -2.40
CA TYR A 145 -6.47 -32.65 -2.13
C TYR A 145 -7.98 -32.87 -2.07
N LYS A 146 -8.58 -33.62 -3.00
CA LYS A 146 -10.02 -33.94 -2.96
C LYS A 146 -10.38 -34.76 -1.72
N LYS A 147 -9.52 -35.68 -1.26
CA LYS A 147 -9.70 -36.43 0.00
C LYS A 147 -9.66 -35.49 1.20
N LEU A 148 -8.62 -34.65 1.29
CA LEU A 148 -8.46 -33.65 2.34
C LEU A 148 -9.66 -32.70 2.44
N VAL A 149 -10.10 -32.09 1.33
CA VAL A 149 -11.22 -31.14 1.34
C VAL A 149 -12.54 -31.81 1.75
N ARG A 150 -12.78 -33.06 1.32
CA ARG A 150 -13.97 -33.82 1.76
C ARG A 150 -13.93 -34.08 3.26
N GLY A 151 -12.79 -34.51 3.78
CA GLY A 151 -12.62 -34.75 5.22
C GLY A 151 -12.73 -33.46 6.05
N ILE A 152 -12.12 -32.35 5.63
CA ILE A 152 -12.27 -31.04 6.30
C ILE A 152 -13.73 -30.60 6.34
N LYS A 153 -14.48 -30.78 5.24
CA LYS A 153 -15.92 -30.46 5.22
C LYS A 153 -16.71 -31.33 6.20
N ALA A 154 -16.36 -32.62 6.33
CA ALA A 154 -16.97 -33.52 7.30
C ALA A 154 -16.62 -33.10 8.74
N TRP A 155 -15.34 -32.84 9.03
CA TRP A 155 -14.87 -32.32 10.32
C TRP A 155 -15.58 -31.02 10.71
N ARG A 156 -15.74 -30.09 9.77
CA ARG A 156 -16.44 -28.81 10.03
C ARG A 156 -17.90 -29.01 10.45
N ARG A 157 -18.59 -30.06 10.01
CA ARG A 157 -19.97 -30.34 10.45
C ARG A 157 -20.02 -30.82 11.90
N LYS A 158 -18.92 -31.35 12.44
CA LYS A 158 -18.81 -31.83 13.82
C LYS A 158 -18.49 -30.71 14.84
N ILE A 159 -18.07 -29.53 14.38
CA ILE A 159 -17.57 -28.45 15.23
C ILE A 159 -18.59 -27.31 15.32
N THR A 160 -18.90 -26.90 16.55
CA THR A 160 -19.73 -25.73 16.86
C THR A 160 -19.01 -24.43 16.48
N SER A 161 -19.72 -23.46 15.92
CA SER A 161 -19.09 -22.19 15.56
C SER A 161 -18.64 -21.42 16.82
N PRO A 162 -17.55 -20.61 16.78
CA PRO A 162 -17.11 -19.85 17.95
C PRO A 162 -18.19 -18.92 18.49
N LYS A 163 -19.07 -18.43 17.61
CA LYS A 163 -20.19 -17.58 18.01
C LYS A 163 -21.22 -18.36 18.83
N ASP A 164 -21.57 -19.56 18.40
CA ASP A 164 -22.55 -20.39 19.09
C ASP A 164 -21.95 -20.97 20.38
N LYS A 165 -20.66 -21.32 20.37
CA LYS A 165 -19.93 -21.78 21.56
C LYS A 165 -19.80 -20.65 22.60
N LEU A 166 -19.49 -19.43 22.18
CA LEU A 166 -19.52 -18.27 23.09
C LEU A 166 -20.91 -18.06 23.68
N ARG A 167 -21.97 -18.17 22.87
CA ARG A 167 -23.34 -18.07 23.37
C ARG A 167 -23.64 -19.14 24.43
N GLN A 168 -23.21 -20.39 24.23
CA GLN A 168 -23.38 -21.45 25.22
C GLN A 168 -22.58 -21.19 26.51
N ILE A 169 -21.34 -20.69 26.40
CA ILE A 169 -20.52 -20.32 27.56
C ILE A 169 -21.17 -19.13 28.29
N GLU A 170 -21.67 -18.15 27.55
CA GLU A 170 -22.44 -17.02 28.08
C GLU A 170 -23.69 -17.51 28.82
N GLU A 171 -24.48 -18.41 28.24
CA GLU A 171 -25.65 -19.05 28.88
C GLU A 171 -25.25 -19.80 30.16
N LYS A 172 -24.13 -20.53 30.18
CA LYS A 172 -23.63 -21.19 31.41
C LYS A 172 -23.15 -20.21 32.47
N ILE A 173 -22.44 -19.15 32.08
CA ILE A 173 -22.03 -18.08 32.99
C ILE A 173 -23.30 -17.42 33.57
N LEU A 174 -24.32 -17.20 32.74
CA LEU A 174 -25.61 -16.66 33.16
C LEU A 174 -26.31 -17.57 34.17
N GLU A 175 -26.33 -18.89 33.95
CA GLU A 175 -26.86 -19.88 34.89
C GLU A 175 -26.12 -19.82 36.23
N VAL A 176 -24.78 -19.89 36.22
CA VAL A 176 -23.95 -19.80 37.44
C VAL A 176 -24.17 -18.46 38.17
N GLN A 177 -24.30 -17.36 37.44
CA GLN A 177 -24.56 -16.02 38.00
C GLN A 177 -26.00 -15.81 38.48
N SER A 178 -26.95 -16.67 38.08
CA SER A 178 -28.35 -16.64 38.51
C SER A 178 -28.60 -17.38 39.83
N LEU A 179 -27.65 -18.22 40.26
CA LEU A 179 -27.68 -18.96 41.51
C LEU A 179 -27.16 -18.08 42.67
N PRO A 180 -27.62 -18.28 43.93
CA PRO A 180 -27.03 -17.65 45.11
C PRO A 180 -25.52 -18.02 45.20
N PRO A 181 -24.61 -17.16 45.70
CA PRO A 181 -23.17 -17.39 45.57
C PRO A 181 -22.53 -18.13 46.77
N PRO A 182 -22.27 -19.46 46.71
CA PRO A 182 -21.23 -20.12 47.51
C PRO A 182 -19.90 -20.22 46.73
N LEU A 183 -18.79 -20.45 47.46
CA LEU A 183 -17.39 -20.52 46.98
C LEU A 183 -17.13 -21.45 45.76
N GLN A 184 -17.99 -22.45 45.53
CA GLN A 184 -17.84 -23.42 44.44
C GLN A 184 -18.23 -22.83 43.07
N ASN A 185 -19.24 -21.96 43.04
CA ASN A 185 -19.70 -21.28 41.84
C ASN A 185 -18.66 -20.29 41.30
N LEU A 186 -17.81 -19.74 42.20
CA LEU A 186 -16.75 -18.79 41.82
C LEU A 186 -15.60 -19.47 41.04
N LYS A 187 -15.23 -20.71 41.39
CA LYS A 187 -14.19 -21.46 40.66
C LYS A 187 -14.66 -21.87 39.27
N GLU A 188 -15.92 -22.30 39.16
CA GLU A 188 -16.55 -22.61 37.89
C GLU A 188 -16.67 -21.37 37.00
N GLU A 189 -17.04 -20.22 37.58
CA GLU A 189 -17.07 -18.94 36.87
C GLU A 189 -15.69 -18.54 36.34
N ILE A 190 -14.61 -18.72 37.11
CA ILE A 190 -13.22 -18.44 36.65
C ILE A 190 -12.84 -19.35 35.47
N SER A 191 -13.16 -20.64 35.54
CA SER A 191 -12.89 -21.59 34.45
C SER A 191 -13.67 -21.24 33.18
N LEU A 192 -14.95 -20.89 33.32
CA LEU A 192 -15.79 -20.47 32.19
C LEU A 192 -15.30 -19.15 31.58
N ARG A 193 -14.78 -18.22 32.38
CA ARG A 193 -14.15 -16.98 31.90
C ARG A 193 -12.86 -17.26 31.12
N GLN A 194 -12.03 -18.22 31.54
CA GLN A 194 -10.85 -18.63 30.78
C GLN A 194 -11.25 -19.25 29.43
N GLU A 195 -12.23 -20.16 29.44
CA GLU A 195 -12.76 -20.74 28.18
C GLU A 195 -13.36 -19.65 27.28
N TYR A 196 -14.08 -18.67 27.85
CA TYR A 196 -14.59 -17.52 27.12
C TYR A 196 -13.48 -16.75 26.42
N GLU A 197 -12.35 -16.47 27.10
CA GLU A 197 -11.21 -15.77 26.50
C GLU A 197 -10.62 -16.53 25.31
N GLU A 198 -10.47 -17.85 25.42
CA GLU A 198 -9.97 -18.70 24.34
C GLU A 198 -10.88 -18.68 23.11
N VAL A 199 -12.19 -18.89 23.31
CA VAL A 199 -13.17 -18.87 22.21
C VAL A 199 -13.33 -17.45 21.64
N HIS A 200 -13.22 -16.42 22.47
CA HIS A 200 -13.21 -15.03 22.01
C HIS A 200 -11.99 -14.73 21.13
N ALA A 201 -10.81 -15.27 21.45
CA ALA A 201 -9.62 -15.16 20.59
C ALA A 201 -9.84 -15.82 19.21
N GLN A 202 -10.56 -16.95 19.16
CA GLN A 202 -10.97 -17.59 17.91
C GLN A 202 -11.92 -16.68 17.10
N LEU A 203 -12.90 -16.04 17.76
CA LEU A 203 -13.82 -15.11 17.13
C LEU A 203 -13.10 -13.84 16.61
N LEU A 204 -12.12 -13.33 17.35
CA LEU A 204 -11.25 -12.23 16.90
C LEU A 204 -10.51 -12.61 15.62
N THR A 205 -9.90 -13.81 15.58
CA THR A 205 -9.23 -14.34 14.37
C THR A 205 -10.20 -14.43 13.19
N TYR A 206 -11.44 -14.86 13.43
CA TYR A 206 -12.49 -14.92 12.41
C TYR A 206 -12.81 -13.54 11.80
N TRP A 207 -12.94 -12.50 12.63
CA TRP A 207 -13.23 -11.13 12.17
C TRP A 207 -12.02 -10.44 11.57
N GLN A 208 -10.82 -10.66 12.10
CA GLN A 208 -9.57 -10.15 11.55
C GLN A 208 -9.34 -10.66 10.11
N GLN A 209 -9.61 -11.95 9.87
CA GLN A 209 -9.51 -12.54 8.53
C GLN A 209 -10.46 -11.87 7.51
N ARG A 210 -11.56 -11.28 7.97
CA ARG A 210 -12.60 -10.62 7.13
C ARG A 210 -12.40 -9.12 6.99
N SER A 211 -12.01 -8.43 8.06
CA SER A 211 -11.73 -6.99 8.05
C SER A 211 -10.50 -6.67 7.19
N ARG A 212 -9.52 -7.60 7.14
CA ARG A 212 -8.22 -7.44 6.48
C ARG A 212 -7.44 -6.22 6.98
N VAL A 213 -7.71 -5.79 8.20
CA VAL A 213 -6.96 -4.72 8.87
C VAL A 213 -5.66 -5.31 9.42
N GLN A 214 -4.52 -4.76 8.99
CA GLN A 214 -3.18 -5.30 9.31
C GLN A 214 -2.47 -4.58 10.46
N TRP A 215 -2.89 -3.36 10.81
CA TRP A 215 -2.18 -2.47 11.74
C TRP A 215 -2.64 -2.60 13.19
N ALA A 216 -3.61 -3.46 13.48
CA ALA A 216 -4.00 -3.71 14.86
C ALA A 216 -2.88 -4.48 15.57
N THR A 217 -2.10 -3.77 16.38
CA THR A 217 -1.26 -4.38 17.40
C THR A 217 -2.17 -5.16 18.36
N MET A 218 -1.82 -6.41 18.66
CA MET A 218 -2.63 -7.35 19.46
C MET A 218 -3.01 -6.86 20.87
N GLY A 219 -2.59 -5.64 21.26
CA GLY A 219 -2.97 -4.99 22.51
C GLY A 219 -4.40 -4.43 22.54
N ASP A 220 -5.08 -4.25 21.39
CA ASP A 220 -6.49 -3.82 21.36
C ASP A 220 -7.40 -4.99 20.90
N ARG A 221 -8.02 -5.71 21.85
CA ARG A 221 -8.89 -6.88 21.64
C ARG A 221 -10.28 -6.51 21.08
N CYS A 222 -10.39 -5.46 20.26
CA CYS A 222 -11.67 -4.87 19.87
C CYS A 222 -12.37 -5.62 18.71
N SER A 223 -13.22 -6.60 19.05
CA SER A 223 -14.06 -7.33 18.08
C SER A 223 -15.06 -6.42 17.36
N ALA A 224 -15.62 -5.41 18.06
CA ALA A 224 -16.56 -4.45 17.50
C ALA A 224 -15.95 -3.65 16.35
N PHE A 225 -14.70 -3.18 16.50
CA PHE A 225 -13.98 -2.47 15.44
C PHE A 225 -13.82 -3.35 14.20
N PHE A 226 -13.33 -4.59 14.36
CA PHE A 226 -13.15 -5.49 13.22
C PHE A 226 -14.46 -5.90 12.57
N HIS A 227 -15.52 -6.12 13.35
CA HIS A 227 -16.85 -6.41 12.86
C HIS A 227 -17.40 -5.25 12.03
N GLN A 228 -17.33 -4.03 12.54
CA GLN A 228 -17.75 -2.82 11.82
C GLN A 228 -16.91 -2.61 10.56
N ALA A 229 -15.59 -2.72 10.65
CA ALA A 229 -14.70 -2.60 9.50
C ALA A 229 -14.99 -3.66 8.42
N ALA A 230 -15.25 -4.91 8.82
CA ALA A 230 -15.66 -5.97 7.91
C ALA A 230 -17.03 -5.67 7.28
N THR A 231 -17.99 -5.14 8.05
CA THR A 231 -19.32 -4.76 7.58
C THR A 231 -19.27 -3.59 6.58
N ILE A 232 -18.52 -2.53 6.88
CA ILE A 232 -18.30 -1.38 5.98
C ILE A 232 -17.64 -1.87 4.68
N ARG A 233 -16.59 -2.69 4.79
CA ARG A 233 -15.91 -3.28 3.63
C ARG A 233 -16.85 -4.15 2.80
N ARG A 234 -17.71 -4.94 3.44
CA ARG A 234 -18.71 -5.78 2.76
C ARG A 234 -19.70 -4.91 2.00
N ARG A 235 -20.25 -3.87 2.62
CA ARG A 235 -21.19 -2.92 1.98
C ARG A 235 -20.55 -2.24 0.77
N ARG A 236 -19.33 -1.72 0.92
CA ARG A 236 -18.60 -1.06 -0.17
C ARG A 236 -18.34 -1.98 -1.37
N ASN A 237 -18.09 -3.26 -1.13
CA ASN A 237 -17.78 -4.23 -2.19
C ASN A 237 -19.01 -4.97 -2.73
N LEU A 238 -20.20 -4.74 -2.15
CA LEU A 238 -21.42 -5.40 -2.60
C LEU A 238 -21.85 -4.78 -3.93
N ILE A 239 -22.05 -5.61 -4.94
CA ILE A 239 -22.54 -5.18 -6.25
C ILE A 239 -24.00 -5.60 -6.33
N THR A 240 -24.91 -4.63 -6.22
CA THR A 240 -26.37 -4.85 -6.27
C THR A 240 -26.97 -4.40 -7.59
N THR A 241 -26.41 -3.36 -8.20
CA THR A 241 -26.95 -2.75 -9.41
C THR A 241 -25.82 -2.39 -10.38
N LEU A 242 -26.12 -2.44 -11.67
CA LEU A 242 -25.23 -1.96 -12.74
C LEU A 242 -26.04 -1.22 -13.81
N LEU A 243 -25.39 -0.26 -14.45
CA LEU A 243 -25.92 0.44 -15.62
C LEU A 243 -25.58 -0.35 -16.89
N LYS A 244 -26.58 -0.64 -17.72
CA LYS A 244 -26.44 -1.27 -19.04
C LYS A 244 -25.91 -0.27 -20.07
N ASP A 245 -25.47 -0.78 -21.22
CA ASP A 245 -24.94 0.05 -22.31
C ASP A 245 -26.03 0.92 -22.97
N ASP A 246 -27.30 0.53 -22.87
CA ASP A 246 -28.48 1.28 -23.33
C ASP A 246 -28.92 2.42 -22.38
N GLY A 247 -28.19 2.61 -21.26
CA GLY A 247 -28.51 3.63 -20.26
C GLY A 247 -29.55 3.20 -19.20
N THR A 248 -30.05 1.97 -19.24
CA THR A 248 -31.00 1.45 -18.23
C THR A 248 -30.28 0.80 -17.04
N TRP A 249 -30.90 0.84 -15.86
CA TRP A 249 -30.36 0.19 -14.65
C TRP A 249 -30.92 -1.22 -14.50
N THR A 250 -30.07 -2.17 -14.10
CA THR A 250 -30.51 -3.48 -13.64
C THR A 250 -30.14 -3.73 -12.19
N SER A 251 -31.10 -4.23 -11.42
CA SER A 251 -30.98 -4.74 -10.05
C SER A 251 -31.16 -6.25 -9.98
N ASN A 252 -31.44 -6.91 -11.11
CA ASN A 252 -31.61 -8.35 -11.17
C ASN A 252 -30.23 -9.04 -11.09
N GLU A 253 -30.04 -9.89 -10.07
CA GLU A 253 -28.75 -10.54 -9.81
C GLU A 253 -28.26 -11.39 -11.01
N SER A 254 -29.16 -12.06 -11.73
CA SER A 254 -28.82 -12.86 -12.90
C SER A 254 -28.37 -12.00 -14.09
N GLU A 255 -28.99 -10.83 -14.28
CA GLU A 255 -28.58 -9.89 -15.33
C GLU A 255 -27.24 -9.23 -14.99
N VAL A 256 -27.08 -8.76 -13.74
CA VAL A 256 -25.82 -8.20 -13.23
C VAL A 256 -24.67 -9.20 -13.41
N ARG A 257 -24.93 -10.48 -13.11
CA ARG A 257 -24.00 -11.59 -13.33
C ARG A 257 -23.60 -11.71 -14.80
N ASN A 258 -24.57 -11.81 -15.70
CA ASN A 258 -24.32 -12.02 -17.13
C ASN A 258 -23.54 -10.84 -17.73
N LEU A 259 -23.88 -9.60 -17.36
CA LEU A 259 -23.16 -8.40 -17.79
C LEU A 259 -21.67 -8.46 -17.41
N LEU A 260 -21.36 -8.82 -16.16
CA LEU A 260 -19.97 -8.91 -15.69
C LEU A 260 -19.20 -10.05 -16.36
N VAL A 261 -19.80 -11.24 -16.48
CA VAL A 261 -19.15 -12.39 -17.11
C VAL A 261 -18.85 -12.09 -18.58
N THR A 262 -19.81 -11.54 -19.32
CA THR A 262 -19.64 -11.16 -20.73
C THR A 262 -18.56 -10.09 -20.89
N TYR A 263 -18.58 -9.04 -20.06
CA TYR A 263 -17.57 -7.98 -20.09
C TYR A 263 -16.15 -8.53 -19.91
N PHE A 264 -15.91 -9.34 -18.85
CA PHE A 264 -14.56 -9.86 -18.58
C PHE A 264 -14.13 -10.93 -19.57
N LYS A 265 -15.07 -11.72 -20.10
CA LYS A 265 -14.78 -12.64 -21.20
C LYS A 265 -14.29 -11.86 -22.42
N ASN A 266 -14.96 -10.78 -22.83
CA ASN A 266 -14.52 -9.94 -23.95
C ASN A 266 -13.22 -9.18 -23.67
N LEU A 267 -12.94 -8.83 -22.40
CA LEU A 267 -11.70 -8.17 -22.02
C LEU A 267 -10.49 -9.11 -22.18
N TYR A 268 -10.58 -10.34 -21.65
CA TYR A 268 -9.48 -11.31 -21.62
C TYR A 268 -9.42 -12.25 -22.83
N CYS A 269 -10.52 -12.39 -23.58
CA CYS A 269 -10.60 -13.19 -24.80
C CYS A 269 -10.71 -12.26 -26.01
N THR A 270 -9.79 -12.39 -26.97
CA THR A 270 -9.83 -11.60 -28.20
C THR A 270 -10.83 -12.22 -29.17
N ALA A 271 -11.85 -11.48 -29.62
CA ALA A 271 -12.78 -11.94 -30.69
C ALA A 271 -12.13 -12.01 -32.08
N ARG A 272 -10.96 -11.38 -32.26
CA ARG A 272 -10.16 -11.42 -33.48
C ARG A 272 -8.83 -12.12 -33.17
N GLN A 273 -8.61 -13.30 -33.75
CA GLN A 273 -7.27 -13.66 -34.20
C GLN A 273 -6.89 -12.56 -35.20
N HIS A 274 -6.13 -11.54 -34.78
CA HIS A 274 -5.48 -10.71 -35.76
C HIS A 274 -4.49 -11.62 -36.46
N SER A 275 -4.80 -11.95 -37.72
CA SER A 275 -3.85 -12.44 -38.69
C SER A 275 -2.66 -11.47 -38.68
N GLY A 276 -1.54 -11.91 -38.13
CA GLY A 276 -0.31 -11.13 -37.97
C GLY A 276 -0.25 -10.31 -36.69
N THR A 277 0.18 -10.93 -35.58
CA THR A 277 0.84 -10.14 -34.53
C THR A 277 2.19 -9.73 -35.09
N VAL A 278 2.44 -8.43 -35.22
CA VAL A 278 3.76 -7.92 -35.61
C VAL A 278 4.71 -8.28 -34.46
N GLY A 279 5.69 -9.12 -34.74
CA GLY A 279 6.74 -9.47 -33.78
C GLY A 279 7.62 -8.26 -33.46
N ILE A 280 8.38 -8.33 -32.38
CA ILE A 280 9.33 -7.26 -32.05
C ILE A 280 10.42 -7.26 -33.15
N PRO A 281 10.72 -6.11 -33.79
CA PRO A 281 11.77 -6.05 -34.80
C PRO A 281 13.12 -6.50 -34.26
N ASP A 282 13.92 -7.19 -35.07
CA ASP A 282 15.19 -7.78 -34.62
C ASP A 282 16.22 -6.73 -34.18
N HIS A 283 16.20 -5.54 -34.79
CA HIS A 283 17.02 -4.40 -34.37
C HIS A 283 16.63 -3.86 -32.99
N ILE A 284 15.38 -4.03 -32.54
CA ILE A 284 14.97 -3.70 -31.16
C ILE A 284 15.37 -4.83 -30.21
N LYS A 285 15.20 -6.10 -30.62
CA LYS A 285 15.60 -7.26 -29.81
C LYS A 285 17.09 -7.23 -29.48
N SER A 286 17.94 -6.79 -30.41
CA SER A 286 19.40 -6.70 -30.19
C SER A 286 19.81 -5.62 -29.19
N GLN A 287 18.98 -4.58 -28.99
CA GLN A 287 19.23 -3.50 -28.02
C GLN A 287 18.94 -3.89 -26.55
N PHE A 288 18.35 -5.07 -26.31
CA PHE A 288 18.11 -5.55 -24.95
C PHE A 288 19.42 -5.97 -24.29
N THR A 289 19.62 -5.50 -23.05
CA THR A 289 20.64 -6.07 -22.18
C THR A 289 20.31 -7.54 -21.94
N LYS A 290 21.22 -8.45 -22.31
CA LYS A 290 21.04 -9.88 -22.09
C LYS A 290 21.44 -10.26 -20.67
N LEU A 291 20.74 -11.25 -20.10
CA LEU A 291 21.18 -11.89 -18.86
C LEU A 291 22.55 -12.55 -19.10
N ASN A 292 23.50 -12.23 -18.22
CA ASN A 292 24.81 -12.88 -18.25
C ASN A 292 24.71 -14.36 -17.83
N VAL A 293 25.76 -15.14 -18.10
CA VAL A 293 25.76 -16.59 -17.86
C VAL A 293 25.44 -16.94 -16.42
N ALA A 294 26.05 -16.25 -15.45
CA ALA A 294 25.82 -16.49 -14.03
C ALA A 294 24.35 -16.23 -13.61
N ALA A 295 23.76 -15.12 -14.06
CA ALA A 295 22.36 -14.77 -13.81
C ALA A 295 21.41 -15.79 -14.45
N ARG A 296 21.67 -16.16 -15.70
CA ARG A 296 20.90 -17.16 -16.44
C ARG A 296 20.90 -18.51 -15.71
N THR A 297 22.07 -18.99 -15.32
CA THR A 297 22.20 -20.24 -14.56
C THR A 297 21.40 -20.16 -13.26
N LYS A 298 21.60 -19.11 -12.45
CA LYS A 298 20.91 -18.95 -11.17
C LYS A 298 19.39 -18.89 -11.30
N ILE A 299 18.88 -18.19 -12.32
CA ILE A 299 17.44 -18.12 -12.60
C ILE A 299 16.89 -19.50 -13.00
N GLY A 300 17.62 -20.25 -13.82
CA GLY A 300 17.21 -21.54 -14.37
C GLY A 300 17.28 -22.73 -13.40
N LEU A 301 18.04 -22.63 -12.31
CA LEU A 301 18.22 -23.71 -11.33
C LEU A 301 16.88 -24.18 -10.75
N VAL A 302 16.76 -25.47 -10.46
CA VAL A 302 15.61 -25.98 -9.71
C VAL A 302 15.76 -25.56 -8.24
N PRO A 303 14.76 -24.89 -7.63
CA PRO A 303 14.86 -24.45 -6.24
C PRO A 303 14.98 -25.63 -5.29
N ASP A 304 15.75 -25.45 -4.22
CA ASP A 304 15.86 -26.44 -3.15
C ASP A 304 14.67 -26.32 -2.16
N SER A 305 14.59 -27.27 -1.22
CA SER A 305 13.50 -27.32 -0.24
C SER A 305 13.48 -26.10 0.68
N GLU A 306 14.65 -25.56 1.05
CA GLU A 306 14.76 -24.45 1.99
C GLU A 306 14.40 -23.13 1.31
N GLU A 307 14.80 -22.91 0.06
CA GLU A 307 14.40 -21.76 -0.75
C GLU A 307 12.86 -21.70 -0.90
N ILE A 308 12.22 -22.85 -1.16
CA ILE A 308 10.76 -22.96 -1.26
C ILE A 308 10.10 -22.64 0.08
N ARG A 309 10.59 -23.24 1.17
CA ARG A 309 10.08 -23.00 2.53
C ARG A 309 10.23 -21.54 2.93
N ALA A 310 11.42 -20.99 2.83
CA ALA A 310 11.71 -19.59 3.18
C ALA A 310 10.81 -18.64 2.39
N THR A 311 10.61 -18.89 1.09
CA THR A 311 9.75 -18.05 0.24
C THR A 311 8.28 -18.10 0.67
N LEU A 312 7.78 -19.26 1.12
CA LEU A 312 6.44 -19.40 1.69
C LEU A 312 6.31 -18.64 3.02
N TRP A 313 7.33 -18.64 3.88
CA TRP A 313 7.32 -17.93 5.17
C TRP A 313 7.31 -16.41 5.02
N GLU A 314 7.97 -15.90 3.97
CA GLU A 314 7.91 -14.48 3.60
C GLU A 314 6.53 -14.06 3.04
N MET A 315 5.65 -15.00 2.65
CA MET A 315 4.31 -14.65 2.15
C MET A 315 3.38 -14.22 3.28
N GLY A 316 2.54 -13.22 3.01
CA GLY A 316 1.55 -12.76 3.99
C GLY A 316 0.55 -13.86 4.35
N GLN A 317 0.45 -14.19 5.64
CA GLN A 317 -0.36 -15.30 6.16
C GLN A 317 -1.86 -15.12 5.90
N ASP A 318 -2.35 -13.89 6.06
CA ASP A 318 -3.78 -13.53 5.95
C ASP A 318 -4.17 -12.99 4.57
N ARG A 319 -3.57 -13.51 3.50
CA ARG A 319 -4.01 -13.20 2.12
C ARG A 319 -5.19 -14.10 1.70
N SER A 320 -5.97 -13.67 0.71
CA SER A 320 -7.09 -14.47 0.21
C SER A 320 -6.59 -15.75 -0.47
N PRO A 321 -7.23 -16.90 -0.21
CA PRO A 321 -6.95 -18.13 -0.96
C PRO A 321 -7.52 -18.04 -2.38
N GLY A 322 -7.00 -18.87 -3.27
CA GLY A 322 -7.54 -19.04 -4.62
C GLY A 322 -8.76 -19.97 -4.64
N PRO A 323 -9.11 -20.52 -5.81
CA PRO A 323 -10.17 -21.52 -5.96
C PRO A 323 -9.99 -22.81 -5.15
N ASP A 324 -8.77 -23.09 -4.71
CA ASP A 324 -8.40 -24.20 -3.82
C ASP A 324 -8.78 -23.95 -2.34
N GLY A 325 -9.11 -22.72 -1.96
CA GLY A 325 -9.53 -22.40 -0.59
C GLY A 325 -8.41 -22.52 0.46
N LEU A 326 -7.18 -22.89 0.08
CA LEU A 326 -6.02 -23.05 0.96
C LEU A 326 -5.31 -21.71 1.20
N THR A 327 -4.98 -21.41 2.45
CA THR A 327 -4.30 -20.16 2.84
C THR A 327 -2.83 -20.38 3.15
N VAL A 328 -2.03 -19.31 3.09
CA VAL A 328 -0.60 -19.37 3.47
C VAL A 328 -0.45 -19.82 4.92
N ARG A 329 -1.31 -19.32 5.83
CA ARG A 329 -1.32 -19.74 7.23
C ARG A 329 -1.53 -21.26 7.36
N PHE A 330 -2.51 -21.82 6.65
CA PHE A 330 -2.75 -23.26 6.65
C PHE A 330 -1.54 -24.06 6.14
N LEU A 331 -0.93 -23.66 5.03
CA LEU A 331 0.24 -24.36 4.48
C LEU A 331 1.47 -24.32 5.39
N ARG A 332 1.67 -23.22 6.14
CA ARG A 332 2.77 -23.10 7.10
C ARG A 332 2.58 -24.02 8.30
N GLU A 333 1.36 -24.08 8.83
CA GLU A 333 1.02 -24.93 9.97
C GLU A 333 1.07 -26.42 9.60
N MET A 334 0.59 -26.77 8.40
CA MET A 334 0.61 -28.15 7.88
C MET A 334 1.88 -28.51 7.12
N TRP A 335 2.92 -27.67 7.17
CA TRP A 335 4.18 -27.89 6.44
C TRP A 335 4.85 -29.24 6.75
N PRO A 336 4.86 -29.75 8.00
CA PRO A 336 5.44 -31.07 8.28
C PRO A 336 4.79 -32.22 7.49
N VAL A 337 3.52 -32.05 7.08
CA VAL A 337 2.76 -33.06 6.33
C VAL A 337 2.77 -32.76 4.83
N LEU A 338 2.44 -31.52 4.44
CA LEU A 338 2.26 -31.13 3.03
C LEU A 338 3.56 -30.72 2.34
N GLY A 339 4.59 -30.36 3.12
CA GLY A 339 5.85 -29.79 2.63
C GLY A 339 6.53 -30.64 1.57
N PRO A 340 6.73 -31.96 1.77
CA PRO A 340 7.38 -32.83 0.79
C PRO A 340 6.68 -32.82 -0.59
N ASP A 341 5.35 -32.97 -0.63
CA ASP A 341 4.56 -32.90 -1.87
C ASP A 341 4.66 -31.54 -2.55
N ILE A 342 4.59 -30.45 -1.77
CA ILE A 342 4.70 -29.08 -2.29
C ILE A 342 6.07 -28.88 -2.93
N VAL A 343 7.15 -29.28 -2.24
CA VAL A 343 8.52 -29.19 -2.75
C VAL A 343 8.66 -29.96 -4.05
N ASN A 344 8.20 -31.22 -4.09
CA ASN A 344 8.28 -32.04 -5.29
C ASN A 344 7.53 -31.44 -6.48
N LYS A 345 6.29 -30.97 -6.27
CA LYS A 345 5.52 -30.33 -7.35
C LYS A 345 6.14 -29.03 -7.85
N VAL A 346 6.65 -28.18 -6.94
CA VAL A 346 7.32 -26.93 -7.35
C VAL A 346 8.59 -27.25 -8.14
N ARG A 347 9.43 -28.19 -7.68
CA ARG A 347 10.64 -28.62 -8.39
C ARG A 347 10.31 -29.21 -9.76
N HIS A 348 9.25 -30.01 -9.86
CA HIS A 348 8.79 -30.57 -11.12
C HIS A 348 8.35 -29.48 -12.11
N ALA A 349 7.60 -28.46 -11.64
CA ALA A 349 7.22 -27.31 -12.46
C ALA A 349 8.44 -26.54 -13.02
N PHE A 350 9.49 -26.36 -12.22
CA PHE A 350 10.74 -25.73 -12.65
C PHE A 350 11.55 -26.57 -13.65
N ARG A 351 11.54 -27.91 -13.49
CA ARG A 351 12.24 -28.83 -14.41
C ARG A 351 11.56 -28.88 -15.77
N LEU A 352 10.26 -29.10 -15.79
CA LEU A 352 9.49 -29.23 -17.04
C LEU A 352 9.21 -27.88 -17.70
N GLY A 353 9.29 -26.78 -16.96
CA GLY A 353 8.89 -25.47 -17.45
C GLY A 353 7.38 -25.37 -17.65
N TYR A 354 6.58 -25.98 -16.78
CA TYR A 354 5.14 -26.05 -16.93
C TYR A 354 4.41 -25.78 -15.60
N MET A 355 3.38 -24.93 -15.63
CA MET A 355 2.56 -24.64 -14.47
C MET A 355 1.40 -25.65 -14.36
N PRO A 356 1.25 -26.38 -13.25
CA PRO A 356 0.14 -27.31 -13.05
C PRO A 356 -1.23 -26.66 -13.24
N ASN A 357 -2.11 -27.30 -14.03
CA ASN A 357 -3.41 -26.78 -14.43
C ASN A 357 -4.35 -26.50 -13.24
N GLU A 358 -4.20 -27.25 -12.16
CA GLU A 358 -4.95 -27.09 -10.92
C GLU A 358 -4.66 -25.75 -10.25
N TRP A 359 -3.41 -25.30 -10.35
CA TRP A 359 -2.93 -24.07 -9.75
C TRP A 359 -3.26 -22.84 -10.60
N SER A 360 -3.44 -23.04 -11.90
CA SER A 360 -3.76 -22.02 -12.92
C SER A 360 -5.23 -21.55 -12.91
N ARG A 361 -6.08 -22.07 -12.02
CA ARG A 361 -7.46 -21.56 -11.82
C ARG A 361 -7.44 -20.27 -11.00
N VAL A 362 -8.17 -19.26 -11.47
CA VAL A 362 -8.17 -17.90 -10.90
C VAL A 362 -9.59 -17.39 -10.67
N PHE A 363 -9.83 -16.76 -9.53
CA PHE A 363 -11.03 -15.94 -9.33
C PHE A 363 -10.74 -14.48 -9.65
N ILE A 364 -11.59 -13.86 -10.48
CA ILE A 364 -11.61 -12.41 -10.69
C ILE A 364 -12.49 -11.81 -9.59
N VAL A 365 -11.86 -11.11 -8.65
CA VAL A 365 -12.56 -10.38 -7.59
C VAL A 365 -12.58 -8.90 -7.91
N LEU A 366 -13.76 -8.29 -7.88
CA LEU A 366 -13.95 -6.89 -8.24
C LEU A 366 -13.78 -5.99 -7.02
N ILE A 367 -12.90 -5.00 -7.13
CA ILE A 367 -12.71 -3.96 -6.11
C ILE A 367 -13.13 -2.61 -6.69
N PRO A 368 -14.04 -1.85 -6.05
CA PRO A 368 -14.41 -0.52 -6.51
C PRO A 368 -13.20 0.42 -6.61
N LYS A 369 -13.05 1.11 -7.75
CA LYS A 369 -12.05 2.17 -7.95
C LYS A 369 -12.53 3.52 -7.42
N ILE A 370 -13.84 3.74 -7.45
CA ILE A 370 -14.54 4.94 -7.02
C ILE A 370 -15.58 4.59 -5.94
N ASP A 371 -16.15 5.60 -5.27
CA ASP A 371 -17.08 5.37 -4.16
C ASP A 371 -18.47 4.89 -4.61
N HIS A 372 -18.94 5.34 -5.78
CA HIS A 372 -20.22 4.94 -6.37
C HIS A 372 -20.01 4.27 -7.73
N PRO A 373 -19.56 3.01 -7.77
CA PRO A 373 -19.33 2.32 -9.03
C PRO A 373 -20.65 1.95 -9.72
N GLN A 374 -20.76 2.23 -11.03
CA GLN A 374 -21.98 2.03 -11.82
C GLN A 374 -21.75 1.09 -13.01
N LYS A 375 -20.53 1.12 -13.58
CA LYS A 375 -20.12 0.34 -14.75
C LYS A 375 -19.01 -0.66 -14.39
N PRO A 376 -18.85 -1.78 -15.12
CA PRO A 376 -17.73 -2.72 -14.91
C PRO A 376 -16.34 -2.07 -14.95
N THR A 377 -16.17 -1.00 -15.74
CA THR A 377 -14.93 -0.21 -15.84
C THR A 377 -14.53 0.48 -14.53
N HIS A 378 -15.51 0.78 -13.65
CA HIS A 378 -15.33 1.39 -12.34
C HIS A 378 -14.80 0.40 -11.30
N TYR A 379 -14.68 -0.89 -11.66
CA TYR A 379 -14.06 -1.91 -10.83
C TYR A 379 -12.66 -2.27 -11.32
N ARG A 380 -11.77 -2.59 -10.37
CA ARG A 380 -10.45 -3.16 -10.62
C ARG A 380 -10.55 -4.68 -10.47
N PRO A 381 -10.24 -5.46 -11.52
CA PRO A 381 -10.24 -6.92 -11.45
C PRO A 381 -8.97 -7.42 -10.75
N ILE A 382 -9.10 -8.05 -9.59
CA ILE A 382 -7.97 -8.70 -8.91
C ILE A 382 -8.02 -10.20 -9.19
N SER A 383 -6.93 -10.72 -9.74
CA SER A 383 -6.72 -12.14 -10.00
C SER A 383 -6.27 -12.87 -8.74
N VAL A 384 -7.21 -13.52 -8.06
CA VAL A 384 -6.92 -14.31 -6.85
C VAL A 384 -6.54 -15.74 -7.25
N CYS A 385 -5.23 -15.97 -7.36
CA CYS A 385 -4.63 -17.27 -7.70
C CYS A 385 -4.45 -18.16 -6.46
N SER A 386 -4.27 -19.47 -6.67
CA SER A 386 -3.88 -20.43 -5.62
C SER A 386 -2.59 -20.00 -4.91
N VAL A 387 -2.38 -20.46 -3.66
CA VAL A 387 -1.16 -20.13 -2.92
C VAL A 387 0.08 -20.72 -3.61
N LEU A 388 -0.03 -21.94 -4.12
CA LEU A 388 1.07 -22.64 -4.78
C LEU A 388 1.47 -21.99 -6.10
N TYR A 389 0.51 -21.50 -6.90
CA TYR A 389 0.81 -20.65 -8.06
C TYR A 389 1.63 -19.43 -7.66
N ARG A 390 1.17 -18.71 -6.62
CA ARG A 390 1.86 -17.50 -6.15
C ARG A 390 3.24 -17.81 -5.58
N LEU A 391 3.42 -18.94 -4.91
CA LEU A 391 4.71 -19.40 -4.40
C LEU A 391 5.70 -19.63 -5.54
N THR A 392 5.31 -20.42 -6.55
CA THR A 392 6.15 -20.71 -7.73
C THR A 392 6.51 -19.43 -8.48
N MET A 393 5.54 -18.55 -8.76
CA MET A 393 5.82 -17.28 -9.44
C MET A 393 6.62 -16.30 -8.59
N LYS A 394 6.52 -16.37 -7.25
CA LYS A 394 7.32 -15.54 -6.34
C LYS A 394 8.79 -15.98 -6.35
N LEU A 395 9.07 -17.28 -6.42
CA LEU A 395 10.44 -17.81 -6.57
C LEU A 395 11.10 -17.24 -7.84
N VAL A 396 10.39 -17.35 -8.98
CA VAL A 396 10.86 -16.78 -10.26
C VAL A 396 11.08 -15.27 -10.12
N ALA A 397 10.09 -14.54 -9.59
CA ALA A 397 10.17 -13.09 -9.42
C ALA A 397 11.34 -12.65 -8.52
N LYS A 398 11.60 -13.35 -7.42
CA LYS A 398 12.71 -13.06 -6.49
C LYS A 398 14.06 -13.17 -7.17
N ARG A 399 14.24 -14.18 -8.03
CA ARG A 399 15.48 -14.37 -8.80
C ARG A 399 15.63 -13.32 -9.91
N PHE A 400 14.54 -12.99 -10.62
CA PHE A 400 14.55 -11.91 -11.62
C PHE A 400 14.87 -10.55 -11.00
N ALA A 401 14.28 -10.23 -9.85
CA ALA A 401 14.38 -8.92 -9.19
C ALA A 401 15.84 -8.47 -8.95
N LEU A 402 16.77 -9.41 -8.77
CA LEU A 402 18.20 -9.12 -8.60
C LEU A 402 18.86 -8.54 -9.85
N HIS A 403 18.33 -8.86 -11.03
CA HIS A 403 18.90 -8.48 -12.33
C HIS A 403 18.04 -7.44 -13.06
N MET A 404 16.80 -7.21 -12.62
CA MET A 404 15.92 -6.21 -13.25
C MET A 404 16.53 -4.80 -13.38
N PRO A 405 17.30 -4.25 -12.41
CA PRO A 405 17.87 -2.91 -12.55
C PRO A 405 18.84 -2.74 -13.73
N SER A 406 19.51 -3.80 -14.18
CA SER A 406 20.40 -3.77 -15.36
C SER A 406 19.66 -4.00 -16.68
N LEU A 407 18.47 -4.60 -16.63
CA LEU A 407 17.65 -4.88 -17.82
C LEU A 407 16.77 -3.70 -18.22
N ILE A 408 16.43 -2.82 -17.27
CA ILE A 408 15.43 -1.75 -17.46
C ILE A 408 16.10 -0.37 -17.46
N SER A 409 15.78 0.43 -18.47
CA SER A 409 16.26 1.81 -18.64
C SER A 409 15.91 2.70 -17.45
N THR A 410 16.71 3.73 -17.18
CA THR A 410 16.52 4.64 -16.02
C THR A 410 15.22 5.44 -16.08
N SER A 411 14.59 5.55 -17.24
CA SER A 411 13.30 6.21 -17.44
C SER A 411 12.12 5.54 -16.73
N GLN A 412 12.23 4.24 -16.38
CA GLN A 412 11.20 3.49 -15.67
C GLN A 412 11.54 3.38 -14.18
N THR A 413 10.76 4.02 -13.30
CA THR A 413 11.05 4.05 -11.86
C THR A 413 10.17 3.11 -11.02
N ALA A 414 9.18 2.43 -11.62
CA ALA A 414 8.28 1.53 -10.88
C ALA A 414 8.85 0.12 -10.66
N PHE A 415 8.43 -0.51 -9.56
CA PHE A 415 8.68 -1.92 -9.17
C PHE A 415 10.14 -2.35 -9.01
N LEU A 416 11.10 -1.45 -9.19
CA LEU A 416 12.52 -1.72 -9.04
C LEU A 416 13.02 -1.26 -7.68
N LYS A 417 13.89 -2.08 -7.08
CA LYS A 417 14.55 -1.72 -5.82
C LYS A 417 15.39 -0.46 -6.03
N ASP A 418 15.41 0.40 -5.02
CA ASP A 418 16.21 1.63 -4.97
C ASP A 418 15.85 2.70 -6.03
N ARG A 419 14.77 2.52 -6.81
CA ARG A 419 14.14 3.58 -7.61
C ARG A 419 12.93 4.15 -6.87
N ASN A 420 12.79 5.46 -6.87
CA ASN A 420 11.78 6.13 -6.06
C ASN A 420 10.68 6.78 -6.94
N ILE A 421 9.41 6.59 -6.56
CA ILE A 421 8.24 7.21 -7.21
C ILE A 421 8.34 8.75 -7.26
N HIS A 422 8.98 9.36 -6.27
CA HIS A 422 9.16 10.82 -6.19
C HIS A 422 10.03 11.36 -7.32
N GLU A 423 10.87 10.54 -7.95
CA GLU A 423 11.76 10.95 -9.03
C GLU A 423 10.99 11.48 -10.25
N ASN A 424 9.96 10.74 -10.69
CA ASN A 424 9.14 11.17 -11.83
C ASN A 424 8.30 12.40 -11.48
N VAL A 425 7.82 12.49 -10.23
CA VAL A 425 7.07 13.67 -9.76
C VAL A 425 7.95 14.91 -9.79
N ILE A 426 9.19 14.80 -9.28
CA ILE A 426 10.17 15.91 -9.29
C ILE A 426 10.55 16.25 -10.72
N LEU A 427 10.87 15.26 -11.57
CA LEU A 427 11.21 15.47 -12.97
C LEU A 427 10.14 16.27 -13.72
N LEU A 428 8.87 15.83 -13.64
CA LEU A 428 7.77 16.53 -14.31
C LEU A 428 7.61 17.96 -13.77
N ARG A 429 7.72 18.17 -12.46
CA ARG A 429 7.66 19.53 -11.87
C ARG A 429 8.77 20.43 -12.38
N GLU A 430 9.99 19.92 -12.48
CA GLU A 430 11.13 20.69 -12.94
C GLU A 430 11.03 21.08 -14.41
N VAL A 431 10.52 20.17 -15.25
CA VAL A 431 10.17 20.44 -16.65
C VAL A 431 9.06 21.48 -16.75
N LEU A 432 7.97 21.35 -15.98
CA LEU A 432 6.86 22.31 -16.02
C LEU A 432 7.24 23.69 -15.48
N ASN A 433 8.15 23.76 -14.49
CA ASN A 433 8.73 25.03 -14.06
C ASN A 433 9.55 25.68 -15.19
N CYS A 434 10.31 24.89 -15.97
CA CYS A 434 11.00 25.38 -17.16
C CYS A 434 10.01 25.89 -18.23
N PHE A 435 8.91 25.16 -18.47
CA PHE A 435 7.84 25.56 -19.39
C PHE A 435 7.19 26.90 -19.03
N HIS A 436 7.21 27.29 -17.76
CA HIS A 436 6.70 28.58 -17.30
C HIS A 436 7.74 29.71 -17.37
N SER A 437 9.02 29.38 -17.57
CA SER A 437 10.08 30.37 -17.73
C SER A 437 10.03 31.01 -19.11
N GLU A 438 10.39 32.29 -19.20
CA GLU A 438 10.59 32.98 -20.49
C GLU A 438 11.83 32.47 -21.21
N ASN A 439 12.82 31.97 -20.45
CA ASN A 439 14.05 31.39 -20.95
C ASN A 439 13.91 29.90 -21.34
N CYS A 440 12.70 29.43 -21.64
CA CYS A 440 12.48 28.07 -22.12
C CYS A 440 13.19 27.89 -23.48
N PRO A 441 14.09 26.90 -23.63
CA PRO A 441 15.00 26.83 -24.78
C PRO A 441 14.29 26.54 -26.09
N SER A 442 13.16 25.83 -26.06
CA SER A 442 12.41 25.44 -27.25
C SER A 442 10.89 25.53 -27.02
N SER A 443 10.15 25.56 -28.13
CA SER A 443 8.71 25.35 -28.15
C SER A 443 8.44 23.86 -27.88
N ALA A 444 7.93 23.55 -26.69
CA ALA A 444 7.85 22.19 -26.16
C ALA A 444 6.50 21.84 -25.51
N PHE A 445 6.27 20.53 -25.36
CA PHE A 445 5.11 19.94 -24.71
C PHE A 445 5.50 18.78 -23.78
N ALA A 446 4.62 18.49 -22.82
CA ALA A 446 4.66 17.32 -21.96
C ALA A 446 3.28 16.65 -22.02
N LEU A 447 3.23 15.39 -22.43
CA LEU A 447 2.02 14.63 -22.67
C LEU A 447 1.94 13.49 -21.67
N LYS A 448 1.01 13.55 -20.72
CA LYS A 448 0.70 12.43 -19.83
C LYS A 448 -0.33 11.53 -20.51
N LEU A 449 0.08 10.31 -20.79
CA LEU A 449 -0.77 9.26 -21.37
C LEU A 449 -1.22 8.29 -20.28
N ASP A 450 -2.51 7.95 -20.30
CA ASP A 450 -3.10 6.86 -19.53
C ASP A 450 -3.27 5.64 -20.45
N LEU A 451 -2.85 4.45 -20.01
CA LEU A 451 -3.01 3.23 -20.80
C LEU A 451 -4.33 2.51 -20.47
N PHE A 452 -5.11 2.16 -21.49
CA PHE A 452 -6.38 1.47 -21.32
C PHE A 452 -6.18 0.05 -20.78
N LYS A 453 -6.59 -0.16 -19.52
CA LYS A 453 -6.62 -1.48 -18.85
C LYS A 453 -5.27 -2.22 -19.00
N ALA A 454 -4.18 -1.51 -18.73
CA ALA A 454 -2.83 -1.91 -19.12
C ALA A 454 -2.44 -3.37 -18.76
N PHE A 455 -2.76 -3.87 -17.57
CA PHE A 455 -2.45 -5.27 -17.24
C PHE A 455 -3.31 -6.26 -18.04
N ASP A 456 -4.57 -5.94 -18.30
CA ASP A 456 -5.56 -6.89 -18.84
C ASP A 456 -5.42 -7.12 -20.35
N THR A 457 -4.72 -6.23 -21.07
CA THR A 457 -4.68 -6.21 -22.55
C THR A 457 -3.37 -6.69 -23.17
N VAL A 458 -2.30 -6.86 -22.38
CA VAL A 458 -0.97 -7.27 -22.85
C VAL A 458 -1.00 -8.63 -23.55
N GLN A 459 -0.41 -8.71 -24.74
CA GLN A 459 -0.28 -9.93 -25.53
C GLN A 459 0.78 -10.87 -24.96
N TRP A 460 0.49 -12.18 -24.85
CA TRP A 460 1.41 -13.15 -24.26
C TRP A 460 2.60 -13.51 -25.16
N ASN A 461 2.38 -13.57 -26.48
CA ASN A 461 3.46 -13.86 -27.44
C ASN A 461 4.50 -12.74 -27.43
N PHE A 462 4.06 -11.47 -27.31
CA PHE A 462 4.93 -10.32 -27.11
C PHE A 462 5.83 -10.48 -25.87
N ILE A 463 5.27 -10.89 -24.72
CA ILE A 463 6.06 -11.20 -23.51
C ILE A 463 7.05 -12.33 -23.75
N LYS A 464 6.64 -13.40 -24.45
CA LYS A 464 7.52 -14.52 -24.77
C LYS A 464 8.73 -14.07 -25.61
N GLU A 465 8.52 -13.23 -26.62
CA GLU A 465 9.60 -12.66 -27.42
C GLU A 465 10.58 -11.83 -26.60
N ILE A 466 10.09 -11.03 -25.64
CA ILE A 466 10.95 -10.24 -24.75
C ILE A 466 11.81 -11.16 -23.87
N LEU A 467 11.21 -12.22 -23.29
CA LEU A 467 11.95 -13.18 -22.47
C LEU A 467 13.08 -13.87 -23.26
N LEU A 468 12.84 -14.15 -24.54
CA LEU A 468 13.85 -14.67 -25.46
C LEU A 468 14.93 -13.61 -25.76
N ALA A 469 14.55 -12.36 -26.02
CA ALA A 469 15.48 -11.26 -26.32
C ALA A 469 16.46 -10.99 -25.15
N ILE A 470 15.99 -11.05 -23.90
CA ILE A 470 16.84 -10.92 -22.71
C ILE A 470 17.60 -12.21 -22.34
N ASN A 471 17.49 -13.27 -23.16
CA ASN A 471 18.20 -14.54 -23.00
C ASN A 471 17.80 -15.33 -21.72
N THR A 472 16.51 -15.35 -21.39
CA THR A 472 15.97 -16.11 -20.23
C THR A 472 16.12 -17.63 -20.44
N PRO A 473 16.42 -18.42 -19.38
CA PRO A 473 16.47 -19.88 -19.48
C PRO A 473 15.19 -20.49 -20.07
N PRO A 474 15.27 -21.47 -21.00
CA PRO A 474 14.10 -22.05 -21.66
C PRO A 474 13.05 -22.62 -20.71
N ASN A 475 13.47 -23.33 -19.66
CA ASN A 475 12.56 -23.89 -18.65
C ASN A 475 11.76 -22.79 -17.93
N ILE A 476 12.39 -21.66 -17.61
CA ILE A 476 11.72 -20.52 -16.95
C ILE A 476 10.84 -19.74 -17.92
N THR A 477 11.29 -19.53 -19.16
CA THR A 477 10.47 -18.92 -20.22
C THR A 477 9.19 -19.72 -20.44
N ASN A 478 9.31 -21.05 -20.56
CA ASN A 478 8.16 -21.94 -20.73
C ASN A 478 7.27 -21.95 -19.49
N LEU A 479 7.84 -21.93 -18.28
CA LEU A 479 7.07 -21.87 -17.03
C LEU A 479 6.23 -20.59 -16.94
N ILE A 480 6.83 -19.44 -17.24
CA ILE A 480 6.13 -18.15 -17.26
C ILE A 480 5.04 -18.14 -18.33
N TYR A 481 5.34 -18.62 -19.54
CA TYR A 481 4.38 -18.68 -20.64
C TYR A 481 3.20 -19.61 -20.30
N SER A 482 3.48 -20.83 -19.83
CA SER A 482 2.47 -21.79 -19.37
C SER A 482 1.62 -21.21 -18.24
N ALA A 483 2.24 -20.53 -17.27
CA ALA A 483 1.53 -19.87 -16.17
C ALA A 483 0.60 -18.72 -16.62
N MET A 484 0.76 -18.20 -17.84
CA MET A 484 -0.16 -17.25 -18.47
C MET A 484 -1.21 -17.99 -19.31
N SER A 485 -0.77 -18.86 -20.23
CA SER A 485 -1.60 -19.47 -21.27
C SER A 485 -2.57 -20.54 -20.79
N THR A 486 -2.26 -21.27 -19.71
CA THR A 486 -3.14 -22.33 -19.18
C THR A 486 -4.22 -21.81 -18.23
N SER A 487 -4.32 -20.49 -18.07
CA SER A 487 -5.12 -19.90 -17.01
C SER A 487 -6.61 -19.85 -17.31
N LYS A 488 -7.38 -20.33 -16.34
CA LYS A 488 -8.83 -20.35 -16.39
C LYS A 488 -9.39 -19.39 -15.34
N PHE A 489 -10.24 -18.47 -15.77
CA PHE A 489 -10.81 -17.40 -14.94
C PHE A 489 -12.29 -17.64 -14.67
N SER A 490 -12.75 -17.29 -13.47
CA SER A 490 -14.17 -17.23 -13.11
C SER A 490 -14.43 -15.94 -12.33
N VAL A 491 -15.51 -15.23 -12.65
CA VAL A 491 -15.86 -13.96 -11.99
C VAL A 491 -16.54 -14.25 -10.66
N LYS A 492 -16.08 -13.59 -9.60
CA LYS A 492 -16.64 -13.77 -8.25
C LYS A 492 -17.56 -12.59 -7.89
N LEU A 493 -18.87 -12.82 -7.96
CA LEU A 493 -19.89 -11.85 -7.58
C LEU A 493 -20.36 -12.12 -6.15
N ASN A 494 -20.30 -11.10 -5.28
CA ASN A 494 -20.84 -11.13 -3.91
C ASN A 494 -20.43 -12.34 -3.03
N GLY A 495 -19.36 -13.05 -3.39
CA GLY A 495 -18.86 -14.22 -2.65
C GLY A 495 -19.05 -15.56 -3.38
N VAL A 496 -19.83 -15.58 -4.45
CA VAL A 496 -20.15 -16.75 -5.28
C VAL A 496 -19.34 -16.69 -6.58
N ALA A 497 -18.85 -17.84 -7.05
CA ALA A 497 -18.18 -17.93 -8.34
C ALA A 497 -19.23 -18.15 -9.42
N GLU A 498 -19.25 -17.30 -10.44
CA GLU A 498 -20.32 -17.23 -11.41
C GLU A 498 -19.86 -17.60 -12.83
N GLY A 499 -20.77 -18.17 -13.62
CA GLY A 499 -20.59 -18.39 -15.06
C GLY A 499 -19.55 -19.43 -15.46
N GLY A 500 -19.10 -20.28 -14.53
CA GLY A 500 -18.06 -21.28 -14.78
C GLY A 500 -16.67 -20.67 -15.03
N PHE A 501 -15.76 -21.48 -15.55
CA PHE A 501 -14.40 -21.06 -15.89
C PHE A 501 -14.25 -20.85 -17.40
N PHE A 502 -13.70 -19.69 -17.81
CA PHE A 502 -13.34 -19.41 -19.20
C PHE A 502 -11.81 -19.29 -19.37
N THR A 503 -11.30 -19.59 -20.56
CA THR A 503 -9.87 -19.52 -20.88
C THR A 503 -9.53 -18.15 -21.45
N ALA A 504 -8.53 -17.47 -20.90
CA ALA A 504 -8.05 -16.20 -21.44
C ALA A 504 -7.14 -16.41 -22.66
N SER A 505 -6.96 -15.37 -23.48
CA SER A 505 -5.99 -15.34 -24.58
C SER A 505 -4.96 -14.21 -24.44
N ARG A 506 -5.15 -13.28 -23.50
CA ARG A 506 -4.26 -12.15 -23.22
C ARG A 506 -4.37 -11.71 -21.76
N GLY A 507 -3.49 -10.80 -21.38
CA GLY A 507 -3.50 -10.11 -20.09
C GLY A 507 -2.62 -10.76 -19.03
N LEU A 508 -2.03 -9.92 -18.19
CA LEU A 508 -1.24 -10.27 -17.02
C LEU A 508 -2.14 -10.30 -15.78
N LYS A 509 -1.91 -11.26 -14.89
CA LYS A 509 -2.73 -11.45 -13.68
C LYS A 509 -2.43 -10.38 -12.64
N GLN A 510 -3.38 -9.48 -12.40
CA GLN A 510 -3.27 -8.47 -11.35
C GLN A 510 -3.32 -9.12 -9.95
N GLY A 511 -2.14 -9.33 -9.35
CA GLY A 511 -1.96 -10.06 -8.09
C GLY A 511 -0.92 -11.18 -8.15
N CYS A 512 -0.42 -11.52 -9.35
CA CYS A 512 0.73 -12.40 -9.52
C CYS A 512 2.04 -11.65 -9.19
N PRO A 513 2.96 -12.24 -8.40
CA PRO A 513 4.25 -11.61 -8.06
C PRO A 513 5.14 -11.26 -9.26
N MET A 514 5.06 -12.03 -10.35
CA MET A 514 5.91 -11.85 -11.54
C MET A 514 5.32 -10.83 -12.54
N SER A 515 4.00 -10.63 -12.54
CA SER A 515 3.33 -9.75 -13.50
C SER A 515 3.84 -8.31 -13.53
N PRO A 516 4.18 -7.65 -12.39
CA PRO A 516 4.79 -6.32 -12.42
C PRO A 516 6.11 -6.26 -13.20
N TYR A 517 6.97 -7.29 -13.06
CA TYR A 517 8.25 -7.36 -13.77
C TYR A 517 8.06 -7.58 -15.26
N LEU A 518 7.12 -8.45 -15.64
CA LEU A 518 6.76 -8.65 -17.06
C LEU A 518 6.21 -7.38 -17.68
N PHE A 519 5.43 -6.60 -16.93
CA PHE A 519 4.88 -5.34 -17.40
C PHE A 519 5.95 -4.27 -17.65
N ILE A 520 6.94 -4.12 -16.76
CA ILE A 520 8.03 -3.17 -16.99
C ILE A 520 8.97 -3.63 -18.11
N LEU A 521 9.15 -4.93 -18.30
CA LEU A 521 9.85 -5.48 -19.48
C LEU A 521 9.07 -5.19 -20.79
N ALA A 522 7.74 -5.29 -20.76
CA ALA A 522 6.90 -4.90 -21.88
C ALA A 522 7.07 -3.41 -22.25
N THR A 523 7.02 -2.53 -21.25
CA THR A 523 7.21 -1.08 -21.49
C THR A 523 8.64 -0.69 -21.83
N GLU A 524 9.65 -1.50 -21.50
CA GLU A 524 11.04 -1.27 -21.94
C GLU A 524 11.18 -1.25 -23.46
N VAL A 525 10.37 -2.03 -24.20
CA VAL A 525 10.33 -1.98 -25.68
C VAL A 525 10.03 -0.56 -26.16
N LEU A 526 9.10 0.14 -25.50
CA LEU A 526 8.78 1.53 -25.82
C LEU A 526 9.98 2.47 -25.57
N SER A 527 10.69 2.27 -24.45
CA SER A 527 11.91 3.01 -24.16
C SER A 527 13.00 2.80 -25.22
N LYS A 528 13.18 1.56 -25.71
CA LYS A 528 14.12 1.25 -26.80
C LYS A 528 13.75 1.95 -28.10
N LEU A 529 12.47 1.92 -28.50
CA LEU A 529 11.98 2.62 -29.69
C LEU A 529 12.24 4.14 -29.61
N PHE A 530 11.99 4.77 -28.47
CA PHE A 530 12.32 6.18 -28.28
C PHE A 530 13.82 6.44 -28.33
N ASN A 531 14.65 5.59 -27.72
CA ASN A 531 16.10 5.79 -27.71
C ASN A 531 16.69 5.66 -29.12
N GLU A 532 16.21 4.72 -29.94
CA GLU A 532 16.61 4.58 -31.34
C GLU A 532 16.21 5.80 -32.18
N ALA A 533 14.99 6.32 -31.99
CA ALA A 533 14.55 7.53 -32.67
C ALA A 533 15.39 8.77 -32.28
N VAL A 534 15.91 8.82 -31.04
CA VAL A 534 16.88 9.85 -30.63
C VAL A 534 18.25 9.63 -31.27
N GLN A 535 18.75 8.40 -31.27
CA GLN A 535 20.05 8.07 -31.87
C GLN A 535 20.09 8.33 -33.38
N SER A 536 18.97 8.09 -34.07
CA SER A 536 18.79 8.39 -35.49
C SER A 536 18.43 9.85 -35.78
N SER A 537 18.41 10.73 -34.77
CA SER A 537 18.04 12.15 -34.89
C SER A 537 16.65 12.41 -35.48
N GLN A 538 15.74 11.45 -35.38
CA GLN A 538 14.33 11.62 -35.78
C GLN A 538 13.51 12.37 -34.72
N ILE A 539 13.95 12.30 -33.46
CA ILE A 539 13.42 13.09 -32.35
C ILE A 539 14.58 13.66 -31.52
N HIS A 540 14.48 14.91 -31.11
CA HIS A 540 15.52 15.55 -30.30
C HIS A 540 15.22 15.48 -28.79
N GLY A 541 13.96 15.23 -28.43
CA GLY A 541 13.50 15.29 -27.05
C GLY A 541 13.51 16.71 -26.47
N PHE A 542 13.05 16.85 -25.22
CA PHE A 542 13.06 18.14 -24.53
C PHE A 542 14.34 18.32 -23.71
N LYS A 543 15.03 19.44 -23.89
CA LYS A 543 16.19 19.82 -23.07
C LYS A 543 15.81 20.97 -22.15
N VAL A 544 16.13 20.87 -20.85
CA VAL A 544 15.87 21.97 -19.88
C VAL A 544 16.81 23.16 -20.05
N LYS A 545 17.98 22.93 -20.65
CA LYS A 545 18.96 23.92 -21.12
C LYS A 545 19.61 23.40 -22.40
N PRO A 546 20.18 24.25 -23.26
CA PRO A 546 20.81 23.80 -24.53
C PRO A 546 21.85 22.69 -24.35
N ASN A 547 22.67 22.76 -23.29
CA ASN A 547 23.74 21.80 -22.99
C ASN A 547 23.30 20.62 -22.10
N ALA A 548 22.00 20.49 -21.81
CA ALA A 548 21.49 19.40 -20.98
C ALA A 548 21.17 18.15 -21.81
N ASP A 549 21.23 16.99 -21.17
CA ASP A 549 20.75 15.72 -21.74
C ASP A 549 19.27 15.85 -22.16
N PRO A 550 18.87 15.35 -23.34
CA PRO A 550 17.48 15.36 -23.77
C PRO A 550 16.63 14.38 -22.96
N ILE A 551 15.40 14.79 -22.68
CA ILE A 551 14.40 14.00 -21.98
C ILE A 551 13.30 13.65 -22.99
N THR A 552 13.03 12.36 -23.18
CA THR A 552 11.97 11.91 -24.10
C THR A 552 10.76 11.34 -23.38
N HIS A 553 10.97 10.59 -22.30
CA HIS A 553 9.87 9.96 -21.57
C HIS A 553 10.22 9.65 -20.12
N ALA A 554 9.20 9.55 -19.28
CA ALA A 554 9.25 9.03 -17.93
C ALA A 554 8.11 8.04 -17.71
N LEU A 555 8.45 6.87 -17.16
CA LEU A 555 7.52 5.77 -16.94
C LEU A 555 7.45 5.45 -15.44
N TYR A 556 6.23 5.27 -14.94
CA TYR A 556 5.98 4.65 -13.64
C TYR A 556 4.87 3.63 -13.79
N ALA A 557 5.25 2.37 -14.06
CA ALA A 557 4.30 1.33 -14.44
C ALA A 557 3.48 1.78 -15.66
N ASP A 558 2.16 1.90 -15.52
CA ASP A 558 1.21 2.30 -16.56
C ASP A 558 1.12 3.82 -16.80
N ASP A 559 1.62 4.63 -15.86
CA ASP A 559 1.71 6.09 -16.03
C ASP A 559 2.90 6.45 -16.95
N LEU A 560 2.60 6.92 -18.16
CA LEU A 560 3.58 7.38 -19.15
C LEU A 560 3.51 8.90 -19.31
N VAL A 561 4.66 9.57 -19.25
CA VAL A 561 4.80 10.98 -19.64
C VAL A 561 5.82 11.08 -20.75
N ILE A 562 5.42 11.66 -21.88
CA ILE A 562 6.28 11.95 -23.03
C ILE A 562 6.64 13.44 -23.02
N PHE A 563 7.90 13.75 -23.31
CA PHE A 563 8.43 15.10 -23.43
C PHE A 563 9.00 15.29 -24.83
N GLY A 564 8.65 16.40 -25.47
CA GLY A 564 9.07 16.67 -26.84
C GLY A 564 8.98 18.13 -27.23
N ILE A 565 9.54 18.45 -28.39
CA ILE A 565 9.36 19.77 -29.03
C ILE A 565 8.14 19.75 -29.96
N THR A 566 7.55 20.91 -30.23
CA THR A 566 6.30 21.01 -31.01
C THR A 566 6.49 20.89 -32.52
N GLN A 567 7.68 20.49 -32.99
CA GLN A 567 7.95 20.31 -34.42
C GLN A 567 7.10 19.15 -34.96
N GLN A 568 6.28 19.43 -35.98
CA GLN A 568 5.25 18.50 -36.44
C GLN A 568 5.80 17.13 -36.87
N GLN A 569 6.99 17.09 -37.49
CA GLN A 569 7.63 15.85 -37.92
C GLN A 569 8.03 14.95 -36.75
N GLU A 570 8.57 15.54 -35.67
CA GLU A 570 8.89 14.79 -34.44
C GLU A 570 7.62 14.25 -33.77
N VAL A 571 6.58 15.08 -33.69
CA VAL A 571 5.30 14.69 -33.08
C VAL A 571 4.66 13.51 -33.85
N ARG A 572 4.73 13.51 -35.19
CA ARG A 572 4.29 12.38 -36.04
C ARG A 572 5.14 11.13 -35.81
N THR A 573 6.45 11.28 -35.65
CA THR A 573 7.35 10.17 -35.33
C THR A 573 6.99 9.55 -33.97
N MET A 574 6.75 10.37 -32.94
CA MET A 574 6.31 9.90 -31.62
C MET A 574 4.97 9.16 -31.68
N ARG A 575 4.03 9.62 -32.52
CA ARG A 575 2.76 8.92 -32.77
C ARG A 575 2.98 7.55 -33.41
N GLY A 576 3.82 7.49 -34.45
CA GLY A 576 4.18 6.24 -35.12
C GLY A 576 4.81 5.22 -34.15
N ILE A 577 5.72 5.65 -33.27
CA ILE A 577 6.31 4.81 -32.22
C ILE A 577 5.22 4.18 -31.32
N LEU A 578 4.26 4.99 -30.87
CA LEU A 578 3.16 4.50 -30.02
C LEU A 578 2.23 3.54 -30.77
N ASP A 579 2.00 3.75 -32.07
CA ASP A 579 1.17 2.88 -32.90
C ASP A 579 1.85 1.53 -33.14
N THR A 580 3.14 1.52 -33.44
CA THR A 580 3.96 0.30 -33.53
C THR A 580 3.99 -0.43 -32.20
N PHE A 581 4.18 0.28 -31.08
CA PHE A 581 4.14 -0.33 -29.75
C PHE A 581 2.78 -0.95 -29.45
N THR A 582 1.69 -0.27 -29.83
CA THR A 582 0.31 -0.74 -29.65
C THR A 582 0.03 -2.01 -30.45
N SER A 583 0.50 -2.10 -31.69
CA SER A 583 0.27 -3.26 -32.57
C SER A 583 0.97 -4.52 -32.06
N MET A 584 2.16 -4.39 -31.48
CA MET A 584 2.92 -5.50 -30.89
C MET A 584 2.38 -5.91 -29.51
N SER A 585 2.20 -4.94 -28.61
CA SER A 585 1.92 -5.20 -27.20
C SER A 585 0.44 -5.40 -26.87
N GLY A 586 -0.46 -4.83 -27.67
CA GLY A 586 -1.89 -4.69 -27.39
C GLY A 586 -2.25 -3.56 -26.41
N LEU A 587 -1.26 -2.83 -25.89
CA LEU A 587 -1.48 -1.68 -25.01
C LEU A 587 -1.89 -0.46 -25.83
N ARG A 588 -3.04 0.14 -25.51
CA ARG A 588 -3.58 1.32 -26.19
C ARG A 588 -3.64 2.50 -25.25
N GLU A 589 -3.42 3.71 -25.73
CA GLU A 589 -3.71 4.90 -24.94
C GLU A 589 -5.21 5.11 -24.71
N ASN A 590 -5.53 5.85 -23.66
CA ASN A 590 -6.85 6.31 -23.29
C ASN A 590 -6.90 7.84 -23.39
N PRO A 591 -7.35 8.41 -24.52
CA PRO A 591 -7.34 9.85 -24.75
C PRO A 591 -8.13 10.63 -23.70
N GLU A 592 -9.26 10.10 -23.23
CA GLU A 592 -10.14 10.75 -22.24
C GLU A 592 -9.49 11.01 -20.88
N LYS A 593 -8.44 10.24 -20.53
CA LYS A 593 -7.70 10.40 -19.27
C LYS A 593 -6.30 10.97 -19.46
N SER A 594 -5.93 11.20 -20.71
CA SER A 594 -4.65 11.75 -21.09
C SER A 594 -4.74 13.27 -21.11
N VAL A 595 -3.66 13.94 -20.71
CA VAL A 595 -3.62 15.41 -20.62
C VAL A 595 -2.29 15.95 -21.11
N ILE A 596 -2.30 17.18 -21.62
CA ILE A 596 -1.10 17.83 -22.17
C ILE A 596 -0.80 19.19 -21.53
N TRP A 597 0.48 19.46 -21.33
CA TRP A 597 1.02 20.78 -20.99
C TRP A 597 1.89 21.31 -22.11
N PHE A 598 1.83 22.62 -22.33
CA PHE A 598 2.70 23.33 -23.26
C PHE A 598 3.56 24.38 -22.56
N SER A 599 4.78 24.55 -23.07
CA SER A 599 5.66 25.67 -22.76
C SER A 599 5.04 27.02 -23.12
N LYS A 600 5.48 28.10 -22.47
CA LYS A 600 5.07 29.47 -22.81
C LYS A 600 5.47 29.85 -24.24
N ARG A 601 6.58 29.31 -24.75
CA ARG A 601 7.10 29.54 -26.10
C ARG A 601 6.24 28.91 -27.20
N ALA A 602 5.38 27.95 -26.87
CA ALA A 602 4.49 27.32 -27.83
C ALA A 602 3.39 28.27 -28.33
N THR A 603 3.42 28.53 -29.62
CA THR A 603 2.43 29.37 -30.31
C THR A 603 1.09 28.65 -30.44
N SER A 604 0.02 29.40 -30.77
CA SER A 604 -1.28 28.78 -31.06
C SER A 604 -1.24 27.81 -32.24
N ARG A 605 -0.33 28.03 -33.21
CA ARG A 605 -0.10 27.12 -34.34
C ARG A 605 0.54 25.81 -33.88
N ASP A 606 1.58 25.90 -33.04
CA ASP A 606 2.28 24.75 -32.46
C ASP A 606 1.32 23.86 -31.67
N LYS A 607 0.51 24.48 -30.80
CA LYS A 607 -0.47 23.78 -29.97
C LYS A 607 -1.49 23.03 -30.82
N ARG A 608 -2.06 23.68 -31.84
CA ARG A 608 -3.00 23.03 -32.77
C ARG A 608 -2.35 21.87 -33.53
N GLY A 609 -1.11 22.03 -33.99
CA GLY A 609 -0.38 20.98 -34.71
C GLY A 609 -0.10 19.74 -33.86
N VAL A 610 0.17 19.92 -32.57
CA VAL A 610 0.33 18.80 -31.62
C VAL A 610 -1.02 18.16 -31.32
N LEU A 611 -2.06 18.96 -31.06
CA LEU A 611 -3.40 18.48 -30.73
C LEU A 611 -4.11 17.78 -31.88
N SER A 612 -3.77 18.09 -33.14
CA SER A 612 -4.30 17.34 -34.29
C SER A 612 -3.76 15.92 -34.39
N ILE A 613 -2.60 15.65 -33.80
CA ILE A 613 -1.96 14.32 -33.77
C ILE A 613 -2.32 13.59 -32.46
N PHE A 614 -2.32 14.32 -31.35
CA PHE A 614 -2.70 13.83 -30.03
C PHE A 614 -3.96 14.57 -29.55
N PRO A 615 -5.16 14.04 -29.85
CA PRO A 615 -6.43 14.68 -29.47
C PRO A 615 -6.70 14.46 -27.98
N VAL A 616 -6.04 15.26 -27.14
CA VAL A 616 -6.14 15.20 -25.67
C VAL A 616 -6.48 16.57 -25.08
N GLU A 617 -7.00 16.58 -23.86
CA GLU A 617 -7.37 17.83 -23.18
C GLU A 617 -6.15 18.56 -22.60
N TYR A 618 -6.25 19.89 -22.52
CA TYR A 618 -5.29 20.69 -21.76
C TYR A 618 -5.35 20.31 -20.29
N ALA A 619 -4.19 20.10 -19.69
CA ALA A 619 -4.13 19.84 -18.27
C ALA A 619 -4.64 21.05 -17.46
N PRO A 620 -5.48 20.83 -16.42
CA PRO A 620 -5.92 21.90 -15.53
C PRO A 620 -4.73 22.51 -14.78
N ARG A 621 -4.93 23.69 -14.18
CA ARG A 621 -3.88 24.41 -13.43
C ARG A 621 -3.13 23.49 -12.46
N THR A 622 -3.89 22.70 -11.71
CA THR A 622 -3.38 21.70 -10.77
C THR A 622 -3.91 20.33 -11.18
N THR A 623 -3.02 19.40 -11.49
CA THR A 623 -3.36 18.01 -11.85
C THR A 623 -2.74 17.05 -10.85
N THR A 624 -3.38 15.92 -10.57
CA THR A 624 -2.76 14.87 -9.75
C THR A 624 -1.91 13.95 -10.63
N TYR A 625 -0.65 13.77 -10.27
CA TYR A 625 0.27 12.80 -10.88
C TYR A 625 0.93 11.96 -9.79
N LEU A 626 0.81 10.63 -9.90
CA LEU A 626 1.33 9.68 -8.90
C LEU A 626 0.93 10.01 -7.46
N GLY A 627 -0.28 10.56 -7.25
CA GLY A 627 -0.80 10.95 -5.93
C GLY A 627 -0.26 12.28 -5.38
N CYS A 628 0.55 13.02 -6.14
CA CYS A 628 1.01 14.36 -5.79
C CYS A 628 0.32 15.43 -6.65
N PRO A 629 -0.02 16.60 -6.10
CA PRO A 629 -0.47 17.73 -6.90
C PRO A 629 0.69 18.27 -7.74
N ILE A 630 0.44 18.54 -9.02
CA ILE A 630 1.36 19.15 -9.98
C ILE A 630 0.75 20.47 -10.43
N SER A 631 1.45 21.58 -10.20
CA SER A 631 1.00 22.91 -10.61
C SER A 631 1.99 23.55 -11.57
N LYS A 632 1.47 24.30 -12.55
CA LYS A 632 2.25 25.09 -13.52
C LYS A 632 2.80 26.41 -12.94
N ALA A 633 2.25 26.90 -11.82
CA ALA A 633 2.49 28.27 -11.33
C ALA A 633 2.54 28.36 -9.79
N GLY A 634 3.27 27.43 -9.16
CA GLY A 634 3.40 27.32 -7.70
C GLY A 634 2.13 26.81 -7.00
N TYR A 635 2.21 26.59 -5.69
CA TYR A 635 1.15 25.96 -4.90
C TYR A 635 0.45 26.92 -3.94
N TYR A 636 -0.86 26.78 -3.85
CA TYR A 636 -1.71 27.38 -2.82
C TYR A 636 -2.19 26.31 -1.83
N THR A 637 -2.66 26.75 -0.66
CA THR A 637 -3.29 25.87 0.35
C THR A 637 -4.40 25.00 -0.26
N ARG A 638 -5.18 25.54 -1.21
CA ARG A 638 -6.29 24.82 -1.87
C ARG A 638 -5.83 23.62 -2.70
N ASP A 639 -4.60 23.63 -3.21
CA ASP A 639 -4.06 22.52 -4.03
C ASP A 639 -3.84 21.25 -3.19
N PHE A 640 -3.95 21.34 -1.87
CA PHE A 640 -3.80 20.23 -0.92
C PHE A 640 -5.12 19.79 -0.27
N ILE A 641 -6.28 20.27 -0.76
CA ILE A 641 -7.60 19.89 -0.23
C ILE A 641 -7.80 18.37 -0.29
N ASN A 642 -7.44 17.73 -1.40
CA ASN A 642 -7.56 16.28 -1.57
C ASN A 642 -6.82 15.49 -0.47
N LEU A 643 -5.65 15.98 -0.01
CA LEU A 643 -4.90 15.34 1.07
C LEU A 643 -5.67 15.42 2.40
N LYS A 644 -6.28 16.58 2.68
CA LYS A 644 -7.12 16.80 3.87
C LYS A 644 -8.36 15.92 3.83
N GLU A 645 -9.06 15.87 2.71
CA GLU A 645 -10.25 15.04 2.51
C GLU A 645 -9.97 13.55 2.63
N GLN A 646 -8.86 13.07 2.06
CA GLN A 646 -8.45 11.67 2.21
C GLN A 646 -8.29 11.28 3.69
N ILE A 647 -7.67 12.14 4.50
CA ILE A 647 -7.51 11.92 5.94
C ILE A 647 -8.87 11.95 6.65
N LEU A 648 -9.73 12.92 6.35
CA LEU A 648 -11.07 13.01 6.94
C LEU A 648 -11.95 11.82 6.58
N ASN A 649 -11.94 11.37 5.33
CA ASN A 649 -12.67 10.20 4.86
C ASN A 649 -12.16 8.92 5.56
N LYS A 650 -10.85 8.84 5.82
CA LYS A 650 -10.27 7.73 6.59
C LYS A 650 -10.79 7.73 8.04
N LEU A 651 -10.81 8.90 8.68
CA LEU A 651 -11.31 9.08 10.05
C LEU A 651 -12.80 8.78 10.18
N ALA A 652 -13.62 9.22 9.22
CA ALA A 652 -15.06 8.93 9.19
C ALA A 652 -15.35 7.42 9.18
N GLY A 653 -14.47 6.64 8.52
CA GLY A 653 -14.54 5.18 8.50
C GLY A 653 -14.16 4.49 9.81
N TRP A 654 -13.52 5.17 10.76
CA TRP A 654 -12.94 4.56 11.97
C TRP A 654 -13.79 4.65 13.23
N LYS A 655 -15.04 5.13 13.14
CA LYS A 655 -16.06 5.07 14.22
C LYS A 655 -15.44 5.23 15.62
N LEU A 656 -15.07 6.46 15.96
CA LEU A 656 -14.33 6.90 17.17
C LEU A 656 -14.67 6.18 18.49
N HIS A 657 -15.91 5.71 18.69
CA HIS A 657 -16.35 5.00 19.91
C HIS A 657 -15.78 3.59 20.05
N THR A 658 -15.34 2.96 18.96
CA THR A 658 -14.81 1.58 18.97
C THR A 658 -13.32 1.51 19.30
N LEU A 659 -12.67 2.65 19.51
CA LEU A 659 -11.21 2.74 19.64
C LEU A 659 -10.82 3.36 20.97
N SER A 660 -9.95 2.65 21.71
CA SER A 660 -9.30 3.14 22.91
C SER A 660 -8.38 4.33 22.61
N PHE A 661 -7.99 5.09 23.63
CA PHE A 661 -7.00 6.17 23.47
C PHE A 661 -5.66 5.66 22.91
N ALA A 662 -5.21 4.48 23.36
CA ALA A 662 -4.03 3.81 22.83
C ALA A 662 -4.21 3.42 21.35
N GLY A 663 -5.36 2.85 20.98
CA GLY A 663 -5.70 2.52 19.60
C GLY A 663 -5.73 3.73 18.67
N ARG A 664 -6.29 4.87 19.14
CA ARG A 664 -6.25 6.15 18.41
C ARG A 664 -4.82 6.66 18.22
N THR A 665 -3.99 6.56 19.25
CA THR A 665 -2.57 6.96 19.19
C THR A 665 -1.81 6.14 18.16
N GLU A 666 -1.99 4.81 18.17
CA GLU A 666 -1.34 3.91 17.21
C GLU A 666 -1.82 4.19 15.77
N LEU A 667 -3.10 4.48 15.58
CA LEU A 667 -3.66 4.86 14.29
C LEU A 667 -3.09 6.16 13.72
N ILE A 668 -2.87 7.16 14.58
CA ILE A 668 -2.19 8.39 14.17
C ILE A 668 -0.79 8.04 13.67
N ARG A 669 -0.01 7.29 14.46
CA ARG A 669 1.39 6.98 14.19
C ARG A 669 1.60 6.08 12.98
N SER A 670 0.77 5.05 12.83
CA SER A 670 0.93 4.01 11.81
C SER A 670 0.23 4.32 10.49
N VAL A 671 -0.85 5.12 10.51
CA VAL A 671 -1.66 5.38 9.31
C VAL A 671 -1.74 6.87 8.99
N LEU A 672 -2.28 7.71 9.88
CA LEU A 672 -2.58 9.11 9.52
C LEU A 672 -1.33 9.92 9.20
N GLN A 673 -0.26 9.73 9.99
CA GLN A 673 1.02 10.41 9.75
C GLN A 673 1.72 9.94 8.48
N SER A 674 1.41 8.74 7.97
CA SER A 674 1.99 8.25 6.71
C SER A 674 1.34 8.84 5.45
N MET A 675 0.08 9.28 5.53
CA MET A 675 -0.66 9.82 4.39
C MET A 675 -0.01 11.06 3.77
N PRO A 676 0.42 12.09 4.54
CA PRO A 676 1.07 13.27 3.97
C PRO A 676 2.53 13.03 3.55
N MET A 677 3.19 11.97 4.03
CA MET A 677 4.63 11.71 3.76
C MET A 677 4.94 11.67 2.26
N HIS A 678 4.04 11.10 1.47
CA HIS A 678 4.21 10.97 0.02
C HIS A 678 4.34 12.34 -0.67
N VAL A 679 3.55 13.33 -0.24
CA VAL A 679 3.63 14.70 -0.76
C VAL A 679 4.83 15.44 -0.17
N MET A 680 5.09 15.27 1.13
CA MET A 680 6.21 15.90 1.86
C MET A 680 7.59 15.56 1.28
N ALA A 681 7.74 14.36 0.71
CA ALA A 681 8.99 13.93 0.08
C ALA A 681 9.36 14.72 -1.18
N THR A 682 8.39 15.40 -1.80
CA THR A 682 8.57 16.11 -3.07
C THR A 682 8.59 17.62 -2.92
N GLN A 683 8.22 18.16 -1.75
CA GLN A 683 8.17 19.61 -1.46
C GLN A 683 7.89 19.90 0.03
N LEU A 684 8.17 21.14 0.45
CA LEU A 684 7.66 21.68 1.71
C LEU A 684 6.20 22.09 1.56
N LEU A 685 5.33 21.52 2.40
CA LEU A 685 3.93 21.92 2.48
C LEU A 685 3.79 23.31 3.12
N PRO A 686 2.78 24.10 2.73
CA PRO A 686 2.48 25.36 3.41
C PRO A 686 2.21 25.13 4.91
N LYS A 687 2.75 25.99 5.78
CA LYS A 687 2.58 25.89 7.25
C LYS A 687 1.11 25.74 7.65
N LYS A 688 0.20 26.45 6.96
CA LYS A 688 -1.26 26.36 7.18
C LYS A 688 -1.79 24.93 6.97
N VAL A 689 -1.35 24.23 5.92
CA VAL A 689 -1.75 22.83 5.67
C VAL A 689 -1.27 21.92 6.79
N LEU A 690 -0.01 22.06 7.23
CA LEU A 690 0.55 21.24 8.32
C LEU A 690 -0.18 21.47 9.65
N ASN A 691 -0.56 22.72 9.93
CA ASN A 691 -1.32 23.08 11.12
C ASN A 691 -2.75 22.54 11.07
N ASP A 692 -3.42 22.63 9.91
CA ASP A 692 -4.74 22.04 9.67
C ASP A 692 -4.72 20.52 9.92
N LEU A 693 -3.73 19.80 9.38
CA LEU A 693 -3.57 18.36 9.59
C LEU A 693 -3.31 18.02 11.06
N SER A 694 -2.43 18.78 11.72
CA SER A 694 -2.16 18.61 13.15
C SER A 694 -3.42 18.84 14.00
N SER A 695 -4.25 19.82 13.64
CA SER A 695 -5.54 20.08 14.29
C SER A 695 -6.51 18.90 14.13
N ILE A 696 -6.59 18.31 12.94
CA ILE A 696 -7.37 17.09 12.69
C ILE A 696 -6.89 15.94 13.59
N PHE A 697 -5.57 15.75 13.73
CA PHE A 697 -5.01 14.69 14.57
C PHE A 697 -5.29 14.93 16.06
N LYS A 698 -5.17 16.18 16.53
CA LYS A 698 -5.56 16.58 17.89
C LYS A 698 -7.02 16.26 18.17
N LYS A 699 -7.92 16.67 17.26
CA LYS A 699 -9.36 16.40 17.38
C LYS A 699 -9.66 14.91 17.35
N PHE A 700 -8.95 14.11 16.55
CA PHE A 700 -9.12 12.67 16.54
C PHE A 700 -8.66 12.00 17.85
N LEU A 701 -7.53 12.45 18.41
CA LEU A 701 -6.99 11.89 19.65
C LEU A 701 -7.88 12.22 20.86
N TRP A 702 -8.16 13.51 21.06
CA TRP A 702 -8.84 14.04 22.25
C TRP A 702 -10.36 14.15 22.10
N GLY A 703 -10.88 14.18 20.87
CA GLY A 703 -12.29 14.42 20.60
C GLY A 703 -13.21 13.30 21.09
N LYS A 704 -14.38 13.72 21.57
CA LYS A 704 -15.55 12.86 21.83
C LYS A 704 -16.60 13.12 20.74
N ILE A 705 -17.42 12.10 20.43
CA ILE A 705 -18.49 12.21 19.42
C ILE A 705 -19.54 13.23 19.91
N GLY A 706 -20.05 14.07 19.00
CA GLY A 706 -21.14 15.01 19.30
C GLY A 706 -20.71 16.34 19.93
N HIS A 707 -19.47 16.46 20.42
CA HIS A 707 -18.96 17.69 21.01
C HIS A 707 -17.94 18.37 20.09
N ASN A 708 -18.18 19.66 19.78
CA ASN A 708 -17.21 20.48 19.07
C ASN A 708 -16.03 20.91 19.95
N ARG A 709 -16.17 20.82 21.28
CA ARG A 709 -15.12 21.12 22.25
C ARG A 709 -14.56 19.82 22.85
N TYR A 710 -13.25 19.77 23.02
CA TYR A 710 -12.53 18.68 23.67
C TYR A 710 -11.51 19.25 24.65
N LEU A 711 -11.29 18.57 25.76
CA LEU A 711 -10.26 18.94 26.72
C LEU A 711 -8.97 18.19 26.36
N ALA A 712 -7.93 18.94 25.98
CA ALA A 712 -6.59 18.39 25.81
C ALA A 712 -5.81 18.63 27.11
N LEU A 713 -5.61 17.55 27.88
CA LEU A 713 -4.92 17.62 29.18
C LEU A 713 -3.41 17.86 29.05
N VAL A 714 -2.84 17.55 27.89
CA VAL A 714 -1.42 17.71 27.59
C VAL A 714 -1.25 18.47 26.29
N GLY A 715 -0.32 19.44 26.27
CA GLY A 715 0.02 20.21 25.08
C GLY A 715 0.49 19.31 23.92
N TRP A 716 0.11 19.66 22.69
CA TRP A 716 0.43 18.83 21.51
C TRP A 716 1.94 18.68 21.28
N GLU A 717 2.72 19.70 21.60
CA GLU A 717 4.18 19.64 21.49
C GLU A 717 4.77 18.57 22.40
N LYS A 718 4.31 18.51 23.67
CA LYS A 718 4.68 17.46 24.62
C LYS A 718 4.24 16.08 24.12
N ILE A 719 3.02 15.94 23.58
CA ILE A 719 2.53 14.70 22.98
C ILE A 719 3.45 14.23 21.83
N CYS A 720 4.02 15.18 21.08
CA CYS A 720 4.90 14.88 19.96
C CYS A 720 6.32 14.44 20.35
N THR A 721 6.68 14.51 21.63
CA THR A 721 7.98 14.05 22.13
C THR A 721 8.05 12.53 22.28
N THR A 722 9.26 12.02 22.57
CA THR A 722 9.49 10.58 22.78
C THR A 722 8.84 10.08 24.06
N PHE A 723 8.66 8.76 24.19
CA PHE A 723 8.17 8.15 25.44
C PHE A 723 9.06 8.48 26.65
N GLN A 724 10.39 8.53 26.43
CA GLN A 724 11.37 8.90 27.46
C GLN A 724 11.16 10.33 27.97
N GLN A 725 10.72 11.22 27.09
CA GLN A 725 10.40 12.61 27.42
C GLN A 725 8.94 12.78 27.87
N GLY A 726 8.19 11.69 28.13
CA GLY A 726 6.79 11.74 28.58
C GLY A 726 5.77 12.04 27.47
N GLY A 727 6.16 11.92 26.19
CA GLY A 727 5.27 12.05 25.03
C GLY A 727 4.70 10.72 24.54
N LEU A 728 3.92 10.77 23.46
CA LEU A 728 3.28 9.59 22.84
C LEU A 728 3.98 9.14 21.55
N ASN A 729 5.17 9.68 21.26
CA ASN A 729 5.96 9.36 20.07
C ASN A 729 5.20 9.64 18.75
N ILE A 730 4.34 10.69 18.76
CA ILE A 730 3.64 11.22 17.59
C ILE A 730 4.55 12.22 16.90
N ARG A 731 4.92 12.01 15.64
CA ARG A 731 5.87 12.92 14.95
C ARG A 731 5.28 14.32 14.69
N ASN A 732 6.03 15.38 14.98
CA ASN A 732 5.70 16.74 14.54
C ASN A 732 5.75 16.82 13.00
N LEU A 733 4.67 17.28 12.37
CA LEU A 733 4.55 17.28 10.92
C LEU A 733 5.48 18.28 10.22
N HIS A 734 5.87 19.38 10.87
CA HIS A 734 6.83 20.35 10.32
C HIS A 734 8.22 19.73 10.25
N THR A 735 8.71 19.21 11.39
CA THR A 735 9.99 18.51 11.48
C THR A 735 10.04 17.30 10.54
N LEU A 736 8.93 16.57 10.44
CA LEU A 736 8.81 15.43 9.52
C LEU A 736 8.91 15.85 8.05
N ASN A 737 8.29 16.97 7.65
CA ASN A 737 8.39 17.46 6.27
C ASN A 737 9.83 17.87 5.94
N ILE A 738 10.51 18.58 6.85
CA ILE A 738 11.92 18.98 6.66
C ILE A 738 12.81 17.74 6.54
N SER A 739 12.62 16.74 7.40
CA SER A 739 13.35 15.45 7.36
C SER A 739 13.23 14.76 6.01
N TRP A 740 12.04 14.80 5.40
CA TRP A 740 11.80 14.23 4.08
C TRP A 740 12.51 14.99 2.97
N VAL A 741 12.47 16.32 2.99
CA VAL A 741 13.20 17.14 2.01
C VAL A 741 14.71 17.00 2.18
N MET A 742 15.21 16.85 3.42
CA MET A 742 16.61 16.50 3.69
C MET A 742 17.01 15.18 3.03
N LYS A 743 16.14 14.15 3.09
CA LYS A 743 16.39 12.88 2.39
C LYS A 743 16.47 13.08 0.88
N THR A 744 15.58 13.87 0.30
CA THR A 744 15.58 14.16 -1.14
C THR A 744 16.82 14.95 -1.55
N LEU A 745 17.26 15.91 -0.74
CA LEU A 745 18.52 16.63 -0.95
C LEU A 745 19.75 15.70 -0.82
N TYR A 746 19.78 14.82 0.18
CA TYR A 746 20.84 13.83 0.30
C TYR A 746 20.92 12.94 -0.95
N ASN A 747 19.78 12.48 -1.47
CA ASN A 747 19.74 11.66 -2.68
C ASN A 747 20.22 12.42 -3.93
N PHE A 748 19.97 13.73 -4.00
CA PHE A 748 20.52 14.61 -5.05
C PHE A 748 22.04 14.71 -4.93
N LEU A 749 22.55 15.01 -3.73
CA LEU A 749 23.97 15.21 -3.45
C LEU A 749 24.81 13.94 -3.57
N ALA A 750 24.24 12.78 -3.22
CA ALA A 750 24.92 11.49 -3.33
C ALA A 750 25.21 11.07 -4.80
N GLY A 751 24.80 11.87 -5.78
CA GLY A 751 25.18 11.67 -7.18
C GLY A 751 24.51 10.46 -7.82
N ASN A 752 23.30 10.10 -7.36
CA ASN A 752 22.51 9.08 -8.04
C ASN A 752 22.32 9.51 -9.50
N LYS A 753 22.73 8.67 -10.47
CA LYS A 753 22.64 8.92 -11.92
C LYS A 753 21.19 8.92 -12.44
N THR A 754 20.26 9.49 -11.69
CA THR A 754 18.84 9.56 -12.02
C THR A 754 18.57 10.75 -12.94
N THR A 755 17.57 10.61 -13.81
CA THR A 755 17.20 11.64 -14.78
C THR A 755 16.84 12.97 -14.10
N TRP A 756 16.09 12.93 -13.00
CA TRP A 756 15.70 14.14 -12.28
C TRP A 756 16.90 14.90 -11.67
N ALA A 757 17.90 14.17 -11.13
CA ALA A 757 19.07 14.79 -10.53
C ALA A 757 19.95 15.45 -11.59
N LYS A 758 20.14 14.80 -12.75
CA LYS A 758 20.79 15.40 -13.92
C LYS A 758 20.09 16.68 -14.37
N VAL A 759 18.76 16.65 -14.44
CA VAL A 759 17.94 17.81 -14.82
C VAL A 759 18.09 18.96 -13.83
N CYS A 760 17.99 18.69 -12.52
CA CYS A 760 18.21 19.71 -11.49
C CYS A 760 19.65 20.27 -11.54
N GLY A 761 20.65 19.40 -11.71
CA GLY A 761 22.05 19.78 -11.83
C GLY A 761 22.30 20.71 -13.01
N ALA A 762 21.85 20.33 -14.20
CA ALA A 762 21.97 21.15 -15.42
C ALA A 762 21.23 22.49 -15.28
N LYS A 763 20.03 22.47 -14.69
CA LYS A 763 19.20 23.66 -14.53
C LYS A 763 19.76 24.67 -13.52
N TYR A 764 20.33 24.21 -12.41
CA TYR A 764 20.64 25.06 -11.27
C TYR A 764 22.11 25.15 -10.85
N CYS A 765 22.95 24.18 -11.20
CA CYS A 765 24.34 24.14 -10.69
C CYS A 765 25.36 24.74 -11.66
N GLU A 766 25.10 24.76 -12.98
CA GLU A 766 25.94 25.43 -14.00
C GLU A 766 27.47 25.20 -13.85
N GLY A 767 27.88 24.01 -13.41
CA GLY A 767 29.30 23.67 -13.16
C GLY A 767 29.85 24.05 -11.78
N LYS A 768 29.21 24.98 -11.04
CA LYS A 768 29.64 25.45 -9.70
C LYS A 768 29.20 24.53 -8.54
N GLY A 769 28.49 23.45 -8.84
CA GLY A 769 27.93 22.55 -7.83
C GLY A 769 26.79 23.16 -6.99
N PHE A 770 26.22 22.37 -6.07
CA PHE A 770 25.07 22.78 -5.24
C PHE A 770 25.45 23.81 -4.16
N TRP A 771 26.64 23.68 -3.59
CA TRP A 771 27.02 24.42 -2.38
C TRP A 771 27.42 25.86 -2.66
N GLU A 772 27.94 26.18 -3.84
CA GLU A 772 28.30 27.54 -4.24
C GLU A 772 27.14 28.28 -4.92
N GLY A 773 26.13 27.54 -5.39
CA GLY A 773 24.94 28.11 -6.00
C GLY A 773 24.07 28.87 -4.99
N ASN A 774 23.55 30.02 -5.42
CA ASN A 774 22.52 30.78 -4.70
C ASN A 774 21.14 30.55 -5.32
N TYR A 775 20.09 30.68 -4.50
CA TYR A 775 18.72 30.68 -5.01
C TYR A 775 18.44 31.95 -5.82
N GLN A 776 17.83 31.80 -7.00
CA GLN A 776 17.37 32.90 -7.84
C GLN A 776 15.84 32.93 -7.92
N ARG A 777 15.28 34.14 -8.09
CA ARG A 777 13.84 34.32 -8.27
C ARG A 777 13.41 33.63 -9.57
N GLY A 778 12.45 32.70 -9.47
CA GLY A 778 12.00 31.86 -10.59
C GLY A 778 12.40 30.39 -10.49
N ASN A 779 13.34 30.04 -9.61
CA ASN A 779 13.67 28.67 -9.29
C ASN A 779 12.47 27.92 -8.68
N SER A 780 12.50 26.59 -8.75
CA SER A 780 11.38 25.77 -8.27
C SER A 780 11.22 25.83 -6.76
N ASP A 781 10.01 25.51 -6.28
CA ASP A 781 9.72 25.44 -4.85
C ASP A 781 10.57 24.38 -4.12
N LEU A 782 10.91 23.27 -4.81
CA LEU A 782 11.80 22.25 -4.28
C LEU A 782 13.22 22.79 -4.12
N TRP A 783 13.74 23.50 -5.12
CA TRP A 783 15.08 24.09 -5.04
C TRP A 783 15.15 25.19 -3.97
N LYS A 784 14.10 26.00 -3.84
CA LYS A 784 13.93 26.94 -2.72
C LYS A 784 13.97 26.22 -1.37
N ALA A 785 13.32 25.06 -1.26
CA ALA A 785 13.35 24.24 -0.06
C ALA A 785 14.75 23.69 0.25
N PHE A 786 15.47 23.19 -0.76
CA PHE A 786 16.86 22.73 -0.60
C PHE A 786 17.77 23.82 -0.04
N HIS A 787 17.68 25.04 -0.57
CA HIS A 787 18.46 26.18 -0.04
C HIS A 787 18.09 26.53 1.40
N LYS A 788 16.79 26.48 1.76
CA LYS A 788 16.36 26.73 3.14
C LYS A 788 16.94 25.74 4.14
N ILE A 789 17.07 24.47 3.77
CA ILE A 789 17.56 23.40 4.67
C ILE A 789 19.07 23.15 4.53
N LYS A 790 19.75 23.87 3.64
CA LYS A 790 21.17 23.71 3.33
C LYS A 790 22.02 23.73 4.59
N HIS A 791 21.79 24.69 5.48
CA HIS A 791 22.50 24.84 6.75
C HIS A 791 22.30 23.66 7.71
N CYS A 792 21.13 22.99 7.68
CA CYS A 792 20.82 21.87 8.58
C CYS A 792 21.59 20.59 8.26
N ILE A 793 22.14 20.45 7.05
CA ILE A 793 22.79 19.21 6.60
C ILE A 793 24.27 19.40 6.25
N LYS A 794 24.70 20.65 6.02
CA LYS A 794 26.04 20.99 5.51
C LYS A 794 27.18 20.48 6.39
N ALA A 795 27.12 20.72 7.71
CA ALA A 795 28.17 20.34 8.65
C ALA A 795 28.27 18.81 8.87
N ASP A 796 27.19 18.10 8.59
CA ASP A 796 27.00 16.68 8.90
C ASP A 796 27.26 15.74 7.72
N LEU A 797 27.55 16.27 6.54
CA LEU A 797 27.92 15.48 5.38
C LEU A 797 29.44 15.36 5.27
N LEU A 798 29.90 14.19 4.85
CA LEU A 798 31.29 13.93 4.54
C LEU A 798 31.39 12.88 3.42
N TRP A 799 32.18 13.14 2.39
CA TRP A 799 32.54 12.12 1.41
C TRP A 799 33.64 11.23 1.95
N ILE A 800 33.42 9.92 1.90
CA ILE A 800 34.48 8.91 2.03
C ILE A 800 35.06 8.68 0.64
N ILE A 801 36.37 8.88 0.53
CA ILE A 801 37.12 8.78 -0.72
C ILE A 801 37.32 7.30 -1.05
N GLY A 802 36.74 6.87 -2.17
CA GLY A 802 37.04 5.60 -2.83
C GLY A 802 38.08 5.85 -3.91
N SER A 803 37.63 6.06 -5.15
CA SER A 803 38.51 6.42 -6.27
C SER A 803 38.83 7.91 -6.37
N GLY A 804 38.10 8.78 -5.66
CA GLY A 804 38.29 10.24 -5.64
C GLY A 804 37.95 10.97 -6.96
N SER A 805 37.54 10.23 -7.99
CA SER A 805 37.32 10.74 -9.35
C SER A 805 36.04 11.56 -9.51
N LYS A 806 35.09 11.41 -8.60
CA LYS A 806 33.78 12.11 -8.66
C LYS A 806 33.66 13.26 -7.68
N ILE A 807 34.70 13.51 -6.89
CA ILE A 807 34.72 14.53 -5.86
C ILE A 807 35.58 15.69 -6.36
N PRO A 808 35.00 16.85 -6.69
CA PRO A 808 35.75 18.08 -6.91
C PRO A 808 36.64 18.41 -5.71
N THR A 809 37.84 18.92 -5.96
CA THR A 809 38.78 19.32 -4.89
C THR A 809 38.22 20.44 -4.01
N ILE A 810 37.42 21.34 -4.59
CA ILE A 810 36.87 22.53 -3.93
C ILE A 810 35.33 22.45 -3.87
N GLY A 811 34.74 23.10 -2.87
CA GLY A 811 33.29 23.30 -2.81
C GLY A 811 32.49 22.06 -2.39
N GLN A 812 33.15 21.03 -1.86
CA GLN A 812 32.53 19.77 -1.45
C GLN A 812 33.01 19.30 -0.06
N PRO A 813 32.13 18.65 0.72
CA PRO A 813 32.44 18.21 2.08
C PRO A 813 33.21 16.88 2.06
N TRP A 814 34.49 16.86 1.66
CA TRP A 814 35.31 15.64 1.70
C TRP A 814 36.44 15.69 2.74
N TYR A 815 36.64 16.85 3.38
CA TYR A 815 37.54 17.05 4.51
C TYR A 815 36.88 17.96 5.57
N PRO A 816 37.34 17.95 6.83
CA PRO A 816 36.85 18.86 7.87
C PRO A 816 37.09 20.34 7.48
N ASN A 817 36.20 21.25 7.89
CA ASN A 817 36.36 22.70 7.68
C ASN A 817 36.55 23.16 6.22
N TRP A 818 36.07 22.39 5.25
CA TRP A 818 36.15 22.66 3.80
C TRP A 818 35.59 24.03 3.32
N GLU A 819 34.98 24.80 4.22
CA GLU A 819 34.30 26.06 3.93
C GLU A 819 35.22 27.28 3.90
N ILE A 820 36.40 27.22 4.52
CA ILE A 820 37.19 28.43 4.88
C ILE A 820 38.55 28.49 4.16
N ASP A 821 38.99 27.44 3.45
CA ASP A 821 40.43 27.15 3.39
C ASP A 821 41.05 27.02 1.99
N ILE A 822 40.73 27.95 1.07
CA ILE A 822 41.41 28.04 -0.24
C ILE A 822 42.48 29.14 -0.17
N GLN A 823 43.74 28.78 -0.44
CA GLN A 823 44.88 29.72 -0.39
C GLN A 823 45.07 30.44 -1.75
N ARG A 824 44.88 29.72 -2.86
CA ARG A 824 44.78 30.24 -4.23
C ARG A 824 43.77 29.40 -5.00
N ALA A 825 42.85 30.04 -5.72
CA ALA A 825 41.95 29.32 -6.63
C ALA A 825 42.80 28.67 -7.74
N PRO A 826 42.69 27.35 -7.97
CA PRO A 826 43.43 26.68 -9.04
C PRO A 826 43.06 27.28 -10.40
N GLN A 827 44.05 27.45 -11.29
CA GLN A 827 43.80 27.91 -12.66
C GLN A 827 42.96 26.90 -13.49
N ALA A 828 42.90 25.64 -13.05
CA ALA A 828 42.09 24.59 -13.65
C ALA A 828 40.89 24.25 -12.73
N THR A 829 39.67 24.46 -13.23
CA THR A 829 38.41 24.23 -12.49
C THR A 829 37.98 22.76 -12.39
N ASP A 830 38.70 21.84 -13.04
CA ASP A 830 38.29 20.44 -13.22
C ASP A 830 39.09 19.43 -12.39
N LEU A 831 39.89 19.89 -11.42
CA LEU A 831 40.66 19.00 -10.55
C LEU A 831 39.75 18.20 -9.61
N SER A 832 40.01 16.90 -9.53
CA SER A 832 39.33 15.96 -8.63
C SER A 832 40.21 15.56 -7.46
N VAL A 833 39.62 15.03 -6.38
CA VAL A 833 40.37 14.54 -5.21
C VAL A 833 41.37 13.44 -5.61
N ARG A 834 41.08 12.68 -6.67
CA ARG A 834 42.02 11.72 -7.25
C ARG A 834 43.35 12.35 -7.66
N ASP A 835 43.34 13.59 -8.16
CA ASP A 835 44.55 14.26 -8.67
C ASP A 835 45.47 14.73 -7.53
N LEU A 836 44.94 14.75 -6.30
CA LEU A 836 45.64 15.10 -5.06
C LEU A 836 46.23 13.90 -4.32
N PHE A 837 45.82 12.67 -4.64
CA PHE A 837 46.24 11.46 -3.95
C PHE A 837 46.94 10.47 -4.89
N ASP A 838 48.13 10.02 -4.51
CA ASP A 838 48.83 8.98 -5.23
C ASP A 838 48.42 7.60 -4.72
N PHE A 839 47.61 6.88 -5.51
CA PHE A 839 47.12 5.55 -5.16
C PHE A 839 48.19 4.45 -5.27
N GLN A 840 49.29 4.67 -5.99
CA GLN A 840 50.39 3.70 -6.05
C GLN A 840 51.25 3.79 -4.81
N LEU A 841 51.56 5.02 -4.38
CA LEU A 841 52.39 5.28 -3.20
C LEU A 841 51.59 5.39 -1.89
N ASN A 842 50.25 5.39 -1.98
CA ASN A 842 49.31 5.56 -0.87
C ASN A 842 49.59 6.81 -0.03
N GLN A 843 49.90 7.92 -0.69
CA GLN A 843 50.29 9.19 -0.07
C GLN A 843 49.66 10.38 -0.78
N TRP A 844 49.40 11.44 -0.01
CA TRP A 844 48.93 12.72 -0.56
C TRP A 844 50.07 13.45 -1.29
N ARG A 845 49.76 14.05 -2.44
CA ARG A 845 50.69 14.90 -3.20
C ARG A 845 50.79 16.25 -2.52
N ILE A 846 51.71 16.38 -1.56
CA ILE A 846 51.83 17.54 -0.68
C ILE A 846 51.99 18.85 -1.46
N GLN A 847 52.78 18.85 -2.53
CA GLN A 847 52.97 20.04 -3.38
C GLN A 847 51.64 20.56 -3.96
N ASN A 848 50.78 19.67 -4.45
CA ASN A 848 49.46 20.04 -4.99
C ASN A 848 48.52 20.52 -3.88
N LEU A 849 48.58 19.92 -2.69
CA LEU A 849 47.78 20.35 -1.54
C LEU A 849 48.17 21.75 -1.07
N THR A 850 49.47 22.04 -0.92
CA THR A 850 49.97 23.35 -0.48
C THR A 850 49.74 24.47 -1.49
N GLN A 851 49.49 24.14 -2.76
CA GLN A 851 49.14 25.14 -3.79
C GLN A 851 47.66 25.57 -3.72
N ILE A 852 46.79 24.70 -3.22
CA ILE A 852 45.32 24.88 -3.27
C ILE A 852 44.77 25.25 -1.89
N PHE A 853 45.22 24.58 -0.84
CA PHE A 853 44.65 24.67 0.51
C PHE A 853 45.56 25.41 1.48
N HIS A 854 44.97 26.10 2.45
CA HIS A 854 45.71 26.74 3.54
C HIS A 854 46.47 25.67 4.38
N PRO A 855 47.65 26.00 4.97
CA PRO A 855 48.47 25.04 5.73
C PRO A 855 47.72 24.24 6.81
N ASN A 856 46.75 24.87 7.49
CA ASN A 856 45.92 24.21 8.50
C ASN A 856 45.06 23.07 7.91
N SER A 857 44.48 23.27 6.73
CA SER A 857 43.74 22.24 6.01
C SER A 857 44.64 21.14 5.45
N VAL A 858 45.86 21.48 5.00
CA VAL A 858 46.80 20.47 4.49
C VAL A 858 47.08 19.40 5.55
N HIS A 859 47.31 19.80 6.81
CA HIS A 859 47.49 18.86 7.92
C HIS A 859 46.25 18.00 8.19
N GLN A 860 45.05 18.57 8.09
CA GLN A 860 43.81 17.81 8.26
C GLN A 860 43.59 16.82 7.10
N ILE A 861 43.86 17.24 5.86
CA ILE A 861 43.76 16.38 4.68
C ILE A 861 44.78 15.23 4.76
N GLN A 862 46.02 15.51 5.19
CA GLN A 862 47.04 14.47 5.42
C GLN A 862 46.60 13.41 6.42
N SER A 863 45.81 13.80 7.43
CA SER A 863 45.27 12.86 8.42
C SER A 863 44.18 11.94 7.86
N LEU A 864 43.58 12.29 6.72
CA LEU A 864 42.63 11.43 6.02
C LEU A 864 43.41 10.29 5.35
N LYS A 865 42.99 9.05 5.65
CA LYS A 865 43.45 7.86 4.94
C LYS A 865 42.34 7.44 3.97
N PRO A 866 42.47 7.70 2.65
CA PRO A 866 41.58 7.09 1.66
C PRO A 866 41.56 5.58 1.82
N THR A 867 40.46 4.93 1.45
CA THR A 867 40.34 3.47 1.58
C THR A 867 41.46 2.82 0.75
N PRO A 868 42.36 2.01 1.35
CA PRO A 868 43.55 1.51 0.67
C PRO A 868 43.14 0.41 -0.30
N THR A 869 42.80 0.79 -1.54
CA THR A 869 42.51 -0.17 -2.59
C THR A 869 43.11 0.32 -3.90
N GLN A 870 44.06 -0.44 -4.44
CA GLN A 870 44.51 -0.34 -5.84
C GLN A 870 43.35 -0.60 -6.82
N ASP A 871 42.23 -1.15 -6.34
CA ASP A 871 41.00 -1.34 -7.07
C ASP A 871 40.24 -0.01 -7.27
N LEU A 872 40.49 0.62 -8.42
CA LEU A 872 39.82 1.85 -8.88
C LEU A 872 38.30 1.71 -9.06
N THR A 873 37.72 0.51 -8.84
CA THR A 873 36.28 0.29 -8.92
C THR A 873 35.53 0.65 -7.64
N VAL A 874 36.24 0.90 -6.52
CA VAL A 874 35.59 1.29 -5.25
C VAL A 874 34.95 2.69 -5.40
N PRO A 875 33.62 2.80 -5.26
CA PRO A 875 32.92 4.05 -5.51
C PRO A 875 33.07 5.04 -4.35
N ASP A 876 33.22 6.31 -4.68
CA ASP A 876 33.10 7.42 -3.72
C ASP A 876 31.73 7.39 -3.05
N ARG A 877 31.71 7.64 -1.74
CA ARG A 877 30.49 7.50 -0.95
C ARG A 877 30.24 8.71 -0.06
N LEU A 878 29.11 9.37 -0.29
CA LEU A 878 28.61 10.39 0.63
C LEU A 878 28.10 9.72 1.91
N VAL A 879 28.54 10.23 3.05
CA VAL A 879 28.19 9.77 4.39
C VAL A 879 27.56 10.91 5.17
N TRP A 880 26.57 10.55 5.99
CA TRP A 880 25.96 11.46 6.94
C TRP A 880 26.41 11.10 8.37
N LYS A 881 27.22 11.97 8.98
CA LYS A 881 27.92 11.77 10.27
C LYS A 881 27.01 11.29 11.41
N PRO A 882 25.76 11.78 11.57
CA PRO A 882 24.87 11.32 12.64
C PRO A 882 24.47 9.83 12.55
N SER A 883 24.75 9.16 11.43
CA SER A 883 24.42 7.74 11.24
C SER A 883 25.61 6.82 11.50
N LYS A 884 25.44 5.81 12.36
CA LYS A 884 26.49 4.83 12.70
C LYS A 884 27.02 4.05 11.48
N ASN A 885 26.15 3.73 10.53
CA ASN A 885 26.55 3.03 9.30
C ASN A 885 26.87 4.02 8.17
N GLY A 886 26.82 5.33 8.44
CA GLY A 886 27.03 6.41 7.48
C GLY A 886 25.93 6.62 6.44
N LEU A 887 24.83 5.88 6.48
CA LEU A 887 23.71 6.04 5.53
C LEU A 887 22.64 6.96 6.10
N PHE A 888 22.07 7.82 5.24
CA PHE A 888 20.97 8.68 5.63
C PHE A 888 19.73 7.87 6.05
N SER A 889 19.19 8.18 7.24
CA SER A 889 17.96 7.57 7.75
C SER A 889 16.96 8.65 8.11
N LEU A 890 15.74 8.55 7.58
CA LEU A 890 14.66 9.48 7.89
C LEU A 890 14.35 9.52 9.39
N LYS A 891 14.45 8.38 10.08
CA LYS A 891 14.23 8.30 11.53
C LYS A 891 15.27 9.13 12.28
N LEU A 892 16.55 8.97 11.92
CA LEU A 892 17.64 9.72 12.54
C LEU A 892 17.56 11.20 12.18
N ALA A 893 17.23 11.56 10.93
CA ALA A 893 17.06 12.95 10.52
C ALA A 893 15.96 13.66 11.30
N TYR A 894 14.84 12.98 11.55
CA TYR A 894 13.79 13.51 12.41
C TYR A 894 14.28 13.72 13.85
N GLN A 895 14.99 12.74 14.43
CA GLN A 895 15.52 12.85 15.79
C GLN A 895 16.54 13.98 15.92
N PHE A 896 17.42 14.11 14.91
CA PHE A 896 18.42 15.16 14.83
C PHE A 896 17.77 16.55 14.84
N LEU A 897 16.79 16.79 13.95
CA LEU A 897 16.08 18.06 13.91
C LEU A 897 15.24 18.32 15.16
N ALA A 898 14.63 17.27 15.74
CA ALA A 898 13.79 17.40 16.93
C ALA A 898 14.59 17.72 18.21
N ASN A 899 15.89 17.41 18.23
CA ASN A 899 16.77 17.76 19.34
C ASN A 899 17.37 19.17 19.20
N GLN A 900 17.31 19.77 18.01
CA GLN A 900 17.78 21.13 17.74
C GLN A 900 16.67 22.19 17.89
N SER A 901 15.41 21.76 17.88
CA SER A 901 14.21 22.58 18.08
C SER A 901 13.78 22.56 19.54
#